data_AF-A0A7V1HYD8-F1
#
_entry.id   AF-A0A7V1HYD8-F1
#
_cell.length_a   1.000
_cell.length_b   1.000
_cell.length_c   1.000
_cell.angle_alpha   90.00
_cell.angle_beta   90.00
_cell.angle_gamma   90.00
#
_symmetry.space_group_name_H-M   'P 1'
#
loop_
_entity.id
_entity.type
_entity.pdbx_description
1 polymer ?
#
loop_
_entity_poly.entity_id
_entity_poly.type
_entity_poly.pdbx_seq_one_letter_code
_entity_poly.pdbx_strand_id
1 'polypeptide(L)'
;MKHIISLLFIFLSFHLFSQTQQFAFAGKNGIFVHLGINIPNGRETDYFNIERKTENGEWQAIAKIKFPVNIENFKRDYNIYKKLFPYINTSVNIDDLYGKLSRSNTVRDTLVARDINLMALRLAAGNVFYDQNIDKYVLYQYRVTEFKIDGSHTQMISDIENYPGISSYSPIKVLLFSRTDSTDYIKWRSVNGENPYWVALYHYDNKNAVFDDTPISHYSVNDTVYYFTEIKKSKFKQYFIIPFDYYGNQGKPSEIAYLQKIKPAVNYFSNISAKRSDDRLQINLKWELKNIDDIKEIDILRSDDFNGQYKKISTVTNQTNSFTDIAVEPDRIYYYQLSALLTFSNQRVKTIRFHGFGFEKQAPVPPYIDVFSNNEKAIGFKLSGSGERFLRGVRVYRKMQNTNLAPQLISDLIELKADTAIFVDTTSLEGGFMYEYYAKSENTSHLESDFSQPVIVQSMSKIYFVPVTGLSDIVYNNSEIHLFWDDIKSEIPQIVGYRLYRKKEPGEWENLLKPDSLFVLNRYVDKGLEPGEYEYKICPLDFMFREGAGSVIKVNIQQKSRFTGPDLVLTATDKGIQIKPSKIAIKNVKAYKIFKYQRGKDPKFIKELPVSTESYIDKKVKKGKLYFYFIILTDNQGKESLPGREAGLRY
;
A
#
# COMPACT_ATOMS: atom_id res chain seq x y z
N MET A 1 36.46 -62.18 -110.47
CA MET A 1 37.42 -61.34 -111.20
C MET A 1 38.57 -61.03 -110.26
N LYS A 2 39.79 -61.53 -110.58
CA LYS A 2 41.16 -61.04 -110.23
C LYS A 2 41.42 -60.50 -108.80
N HIS A 3 42.46 -60.83 -108.03
CA HIS A 3 43.67 -61.67 -108.17
C HIS A 3 44.34 -61.78 -106.77
N ILE A 4 44.92 -62.96 -106.49
CA ILE A 4 46.30 -63.23 -106.01
C ILE A 4 46.84 -62.52 -104.74
N ILE A 5 46.99 -63.34 -103.70
CA ILE A 5 48.19 -63.61 -102.86
C ILE A 5 49.31 -62.53 -102.81
N SER A 6 49.63 -62.07 -101.60
CA SER A 6 51.01 -62.10 -101.08
C SER A 6 51.03 -62.07 -99.56
N LEU A 7 51.54 -63.18 -99.00
CA LEU A 7 52.02 -63.28 -97.63
C LEU A 7 53.39 -62.59 -97.57
N LEU A 8 53.59 -61.67 -96.61
CA LEU A 8 54.92 -61.29 -96.13
C LEU A 8 54.85 -61.09 -94.60
N PHE A 9 55.67 -61.84 -93.88
CA PHE A 9 55.84 -61.81 -92.43
C PHE A 9 56.51 -60.51 -91.98
N ILE A 10 55.93 -59.81 -90.99
CA ILE A 10 56.67 -58.94 -90.07
C ILE A 10 56.12 -59.12 -88.65
N PHE A 11 57.03 -59.47 -87.73
CA PHE A 11 56.84 -59.49 -86.29
C PHE A 11 56.34 -58.13 -85.78
N LEU A 12 55.17 -58.09 -85.13
CA LEU A 12 54.83 -57.02 -84.20
C LEU A 12 54.64 -57.63 -82.81
N SER A 13 55.63 -57.39 -81.96
CA SER A 13 55.59 -57.59 -80.52
C SER A 13 54.38 -56.84 -79.94
N PHE A 14 53.39 -57.59 -79.45
CA PHE A 14 52.33 -57.04 -78.61
C PHE A 14 52.93 -56.66 -77.26
N HIS A 15 53.19 -55.37 -77.05
CA HIS A 15 53.26 -54.84 -75.70
C HIS A 15 51.84 -54.81 -75.14
N LEU A 16 51.55 -55.74 -74.23
CA LEU A 16 50.41 -55.68 -73.32
C LEU A 16 50.55 -54.38 -72.51
N PHE A 17 49.77 -53.35 -72.85
CA PHE A 17 49.60 -52.21 -71.97
C PHE A 17 48.91 -52.70 -70.69
N SER A 18 49.64 -52.68 -69.57
CA SER A 18 49.08 -52.95 -68.24
C SER A 18 48.04 -51.86 -67.93
N GLN A 19 46.77 -52.24 -67.78
CA GLN A 19 45.71 -51.33 -67.34
C GLN A 19 45.97 -50.93 -65.88
N THR A 20 45.96 -49.63 -65.59
CA THR A 20 46.01 -49.13 -64.21
C THR A 20 44.73 -49.50 -63.47
N GLN A 21 44.83 -49.65 -62.15
CA GLN A 21 43.72 -50.03 -61.28
C GLN A 21 43.68 -49.15 -60.04
N GLN A 22 42.48 -48.84 -59.56
CA GLN A 22 42.31 -48.04 -58.35
C GLN A 22 42.56 -48.90 -57.09
N PHE A 23 43.80 -48.89 -56.59
CA PHE A 23 44.17 -49.54 -55.33
C PHE A 23 45.13 -48.71 -54.45
N ALA A 24 45.51 -47.51 -54.88
CA ALA A 24 46.19 -46.52 -54.06
C ALA A 24 45.18 -45.43 -53.66
N PHE A 25 45.20 -44.99 -52.40
CA PHE A 25 44.28 -43.98 -51.89
C PHE A 25 44.98 -43.02 -50.96
N ALA A 26 44.78 -41.74 -51.22
CA ALA A 26 45.34 -40.66 -50.42
C ALA A 26 44.78 -40.63 -49.00
N GLY A 27 45.66 -40.66 -48.01
CA GLY A 27 45.35 -40.40 -46.60
C GLY A 27 45.86 -39.02 -46.16
N LYS A 28 45.71 -38.72 -44.87
CA LYS A 28 46.10 -37.41 -44.31
C LYS A 28 47.60 -37.13 -44.42
N ASN A 29 48.43 -38.14 -44.13
CA ASN A 29 49.88 -38.03 -44.01
C ASN A 29 50.65 -39.05 -44.88
N GLY A 30 50.01 -39.61 -45.91
CA GLY A 30 50.61 -40.66 -46.73
C GLY A 30 49.59 -41.29 -47.68
N ILE A 31 49.99 -42.34 -48.42
CA ILE A 31 49.12 -43.05 -49.36
C ILE A 31 48.95 -44.51 -48.90
N PHE A 32 47.70 -44.97 -48.84
CA PHE A 32 47.36 -46.36 -48.56
C PHE A 32 47.31 -47.15 -49.86
N VAL A 33 48.12 -48.20 -49.97
CA VAL A 33 48.22 -49.08 -51.13
C VAL A 33 47.63 -50.44 -50.76
N HIS A 34 46.47 -50.77 -51.31
CA HIS A 34 45.84 -52.07 -51.11
C HIS A 34 46.56 -53.14 -51.94
N LEU A 35 46.95 -54.22 -51.28
CA LEU A 35 47.75 -55.29 -51.88
C LEU A 35 46.88 -56.48 -52.34
N GLY A 36 45.56 -56.25 -52.44
CA GLY A 36 44.58 -57.29 -52.75
C GLY A 36 43.93 -57.92 -51.50
N ILE A 37 43.34 -59.10 -51.70
CA ILE A 37 42.64 -59.84 -50.63
C ILE A 37 43.50 -60.92 -49.98
N ASN A 38 44.61 -61.30 -50.59
CA ASN A 38 45.48 -62.37 -50.11
C ASN A 38 46.34 -61.91 -48.92
N ILE A 39 46.69 -62.86 -48.07
CA ILE A 39 47.52 -62.62 -46.87
C ILE A 39 48.92 -63.18 -47.15
N PRO A 40 50.01 -62.40 -46.98
CA PRO A 40 51.37 -62.85 -47.26
C PRO A 40 51.95 -63.69 -46.10
N ASN A 41 51.24 -64.76 -45.72
CA ASN A 41 51.53 -65.60 -44.55
C ASN A 41 52.29 -66.90 -44.87
N GLY A 42 52.79 -67.04 -46.10
CA GLY A 42 53.51 -68.25 -46.49
C GLY A 42 52.59 -69.47 -46.66
N ARG A 43 51.32 -69.27 -47.05
CA ARG A 43 50.42 -70.33 -47.54
C ARG A 43 50.20 -70.32 -49.05
N GLU A 44 49.55 -69.29 -49.58
CA GLU A 44 49.41 -69.08 -51.03
C GLU A 44 50.37 -67.99 -51.49
N THR A 45 50.38 -66.87 -50.77
CA THR A 45 51.25 -65.72 -50.99
C THR A 45 52.42 -65.74 -50.01
N ASP A 46 53.66 -65.68 -50.50
CA ASP A 46 54.87 -65.56 -49.67
C ASP A 46 55.12 -64.09 -49.28
N TYR A 47 55.08 -63.17 -50.24
CA TYR A 47 55.22 -61.73 -49.97
C TYR A 47 54.71 -60.85 -51.10
N PHE A 48 54.53 -59.57 -50.79
CA PHE A 48 54.37 -58.50 -51.78
C PHE A 48 55.63 -57.67 -51.90
N ASN A 49 56.03 -57.34 -53.12
CA ASN A 49 57.02 -56.29 -53.38
C ASN A 49 56.30 -55.03 -53.85
N ILE A 50 56.67 -53.89 -53.27
CA ILE A 50 56.06 -52.60 -53.56
C ILE A 50 57.12 -51.70 -54.15
N GLU A 51 56.84 -51.21 -55.34
CA GLU A 51 57.64 -50.22 -56.02
C GLU A 51 56.84 -48.94 -56.19
N ARG A 52 57.53 -47.81 -56.20
CA ARG A 52 56.94 -46.48 -56.37
C ARG A 52 57.76 -45.71 -57.39
N LYS A 53 57.08 -44.90 -58.19
CA LYS A 53 57.70 -43.85 -58.99
C LYS A 53 56.91 -42.54 -58.85
N THR A 54 57.56 -41.43 -59.14
CA THR A 54 56.87 -40.18 -59.49
C THR A 54 56.39 -40.23 -60.94
N GLU A 55 55.50 -39.33 -61.36
CA GLU A 55 54.96 -39.28 -62.73
C GLU A 55 56.04 -39.43 -63.82
N ASN A 56 57.18 -38.74 -63.66
CA ASN A 56 58.32 -38.77 -64.59
C ASN A 56 59.56 -39.52 -64.04
N GLY A 57 59.39 -40.34 -62.99
CA GLY A 57 60.50 -41.04 -62.34
C GLY A 57 60.62 -42.52 -62.73
N GLU A 58 61.75 -43.12 -62.37
CA GLU A 58 61.97 -44.57 -62.46
C GLU A 58 61.34 -45.32 -61.28
N TRP A 59 61.02 -46.59 -61.48
CA TRP A 59 60.50 -47.47 -60.42
C TRP A 59 61.58 -47.74 -59.36
N GLN A 60 61.24 -47.51 -58.09
CA GLN A 60 62.08 -47.78 -56.94
C GLN A 60 61.39 -48.77 -56.00
N ALA A 61 62.06 -49.85 -55.60
CA ALA A 61 61.57 -50.75 -54.58
C ALA A 61 61.57 -50.06 -53.21
N ILE A 62 60.40 -49.95 -52.59
CA ILE A 62 60.20 -49.22 -51.33
C ILE A 62 59.82 -50.12 -50.16
N ALA A 63 59.24 -51.29 -50.43
CA ALA A 63 58.88 -52.22 -49.36
C ALA A 63 58.76 -53.67 -49.85
N LYS A 64 59.08 -54.62 -48.96
CA LYS A 64 58.76 -56.03 -49.08
C LYS A 64 57.88 -56.44 -47.89
N ILE A 65 56.62 -56.77 -48.15
CA ILE A 65 55.61 -57.01 -47.11
C ILE A 65 55.39 -58.50 -46.88
N LYS A 66 55.56 -58.93 -45.64
CA LYS A 66 55.26 -60.28 -45.14
C LYS A 66 54.31 -60.20 -43.94
N PHE A 67 53.54 -61.25 -43.71
CA PHE A 67 52.72 -61.38 -42.51
C PHE A 67 53.62 -61.47 -41.26
N PRO A 68 53.25 -60.86 -40.13
CA PRO A 68 54.04 -60.93 -38.91
C PRO A 68 54.31 -62.37 -38.45
N VAL A 69 55.57 -62.65 -38.13
CA VAL A 69 56.05 -64.02 -37.78
C VAL A 69 55.44 -64.54 -36.47
N ASN A 70 55.05 -63.65 -35.56
CA ASN A 70 54.45 -64.01 -34.28
C ASN A 70 53.39 -62.96 -33.85
N ILE A 71 52.60 -63.35 -32.85
CA ILE A 71 51.51 -62.53 -32.30
C ILE A 71 52.01 -61.20 -31.71
N GLU A 72 53.21 -61.16 -31.12
CA GLU A 72 53.74 -59.94 -30.50
C GLU A 72 54.09 -58.88 -31.55
N ASN A 73 54.66 -59.28 -32.70
CA ASN A 73 54.88 -58.40 -33.83
C ASN A 73 53.55 -57.88 -34.39
N PHE A 74 52.56 -58.76 -34.54
CA PHE A 74 51.23 -58.35 -35.01
C PHE A 74 50.55 -57.36 -34.05
N LYS A 75 50.59 -57.61 -32.73
CA LYS A 75 50.07 -56.70 -31.69
C LYS A 75 50.78 -55.36 -31.74
N ARG A 76 52.10 -55.35 -31.87
CA ARG A 76 52.90 -54.13 -32.00
C ARG A 76 52.47 -53.32 -33.21
N ASP A 77 52.42 -53.94 -34.38
CA ASP A 77 52.07 -53.26 -35.64
C ASP A 77 50.64 -52.74 -35.60
N TYR A 78 49.69 -53.55 -35.14
CA TYR A 78 48.29 -53.13 -34.94
C TYR A 78 48.20 -51.91 -34.02
N ASN A 79 48.91 -51.92 -32.88
CA ASN A 79 48.89 -50.79 -31.95
C ASN A 79 49.56 -49.53 -32.51
N ILE A 80 50.58 -49.66 -33.37
CA ILE A 80 51.18 -48.53 -34.10
C ILE A 80 50.15 -47.95 -35.06
N TYR A 81 49.55 -48.78 -35.91
CA TYR A 81 48.59 -48.31 -36.92
C TYR A 81 47.27 -47.82 -36.32
N LYS A 82 46.84 -48.36 -35.17
CA LYS A 82 45.65 -47.89 -34.44
C LYS A 82 45.77 -46.40 -34.07
N LYS A 83 46.98 -45.91 -33.79
CA LYS A 83 47.22 -44.49 -33.47
C LYS A 83 46.97 -43.55 -34.66
N LEU A 84 46.97 -44.07 -35.89
CA LEU A 84 46.59 -43.29 -37.09
C LEU A 84 45.08 -43.00 -37.13
N PHE A 85 44.28 -43.79 -36.41
CA PHE A 85 42.81 -43.70 -36.37
C PHE A 85 42.33 -43.53 -34.92
N PRO A 86 42.73 -42.46 -34.21
CA PRO A 86 42.49 -42.30 -32.77
C PRO A 86 41.00 -42.20 -32.41
N TYR A 87 40.14 -41.91 -33.38
CA TYR A 87 38.71 -41.74 -33.19
C TYR A 87 37.93 -43.07 -33.25
N ILE A 88 38.54 -44.15 -33.76
CA ILE A 88 37.87 -45.46 -33.88
C ILE A 88 38.13 -46.28 -32.60
N ASN A 89 37.14 -46.33 -31.71
CA ASN A 89 37.22 -47.07 -30.45
C ASN A 89 36.47 -48.42 -30.53
N THR A 90 36.99 -49.35 -31.35
CA THR A 90 36.46 -50.72 -31.44
C THR A 90 37.35 -51.67 -30.65
N SER A 91 36.77 -52.38 -29.68
CA SER A 91 37.46 -53.48 -28.98
C SER A 91 37.41 -54.74 -29.85
N VAL A 92 38.58 -55.25 -30.24
CA VAL A 92 38.73 -56.51 -30.99
C VAL A 92 39.63 -57.48 -30.23
N ASN A 93 39.34 -58.79 -30.35
CA ASN A 93 40.19 -59.83 -29.80
C ASN A 93 41.36 -60.09 -30.77
N ILE A 94 42.49 -59.44 -30.53
CA ILE A 94 43.66 -59.51 -31.41
C ILE A 94 44.27 -60.91 -31.48
N ASP A 95 44.24 -61.67 -30.38
CA ASP A 95 44.77 -63.04 -30.35
C ASP A 95 43.97 -63.98 -31.26
N ASP A 96 42.63 -63.89 -31.20
CA ASP A 96 41.74 -64.65 -32.09
C ASP A 96 41.94 -64.25 -33.56
N LEU A 97 42.00 -62.95 -33.85
CA LEU A 97 42.17 -62.45 -35.22
C LEU A 97 43.50 -62.87 -35.84
N TYR A 98 44.61 -62.82 -35.09
CA TYR A 98 45.91 -63.32 -35.56
C TYR A 98 45.86 -64.83 -35.83
N GLY A 99 45.27 -65.60 -34.91
CA GLY A 99 45.11 -67.04 -35.07
C GLY A 99 44.32 -67.42 -36.32
N LYS A 100 43.30 -66.63 -36.66
CA LYS A 100 42.52 -66.78 -37.89
C LYS A 100 43.33 -66.37 -39.14
N LEU A 101 43.91 -65.16 -39.15
CA LEU A 101 44.67 -64.62 -40.29
C LEU A 101 45.92 -65.45 -40.64
N SER A 102 46.59 -66.05 -39.66
CA SER A 102 47.75 -66.93 -39.88
C SER A 102 47.38 -68.27 -40.55
N ARG A 103 46.11 -68.66 -40.57
CA ARG A 103 45.63 -69.95 -41.11
C ARG A 103 44.80 -69.83 -42.38
N SER A 104 44.57 -68.62 -42.86
CA SER A 104 43.71 -68.34 -44.01
C SER A 104 44.51 -67.84 -45.22
N ASN A 105 43.98 -68.05 -46.43
CA ASN A 105 44.61 -67.50 -47.63
C ASN A 105 44.20 -66.04 -47.89
N THR A 106 42.96 -65.67 -47.54
CA THR A 106 42.41 -64.34 -47.80
C THR A 106 41.85 -63.66 -46.55
N VAL A 107 41.84 -62.33 -46.54
CA VAL A 107 41.18 -61.55 -45.48
C VAL A 107 39.65 -61.68 -45.52
N ARG A 108 39.05 -61.98 -46.67
CA ARG A 108 37.59 -62.10 -46.85
C ARG A 108 37.03 -63.35 -46.18
N ASP A 109 37.76 -64.45 -46.20
CA ASP A 109 37.34 -65.73 -45.61
C ASP A 109 37.48 -65.74 -44.08
N THR A 110 38.06 -64.68 -43.51
CA THR A 110 38.60 -64.67 -42.16
C THR A 110 38.00 -63.57 -41.29
N LEU A 111 37.87 -62.37 -41.84
CA LEU A 111 37.35 -61.20 -41.14
C LEU A 111 35.86 -61.04 -41.44
N VAL A 112 35.03 -61.00 -40.39
CA VAL A 112 33.63 -60.60 -40.57
C VAL A 112 33.55 -59.17 -41.10
N ALA A 113 32.44 -58.80 -41.76
CA ALA A 113 32.27 -57.49 -42.38
C ALA A 113 32.57 -56.30 -41.44
N ARG A 114 32.41 -56.49 -40.12
CA ARG A 114 32.82 -55.50 -39.10
C ARG A 114 34.34 -55.33 -39.01
N ASP A 115 35.09 -56.42 -39.02
CA ASP A 115 36.53 -56.44 -38.74
C ASP A 115 37.36 -56.17 -40.01
N ILE A 116 36.85 -56.51 -41.19
CA ILE A 116 37.49 -56.19 -42.49
C ILE A 116 37.60 -54.69 -42.74
N ASN A 117 36.74 -53.91 -42.08
CA ASN A 117 36.72 -52.46 -42.18
C ASN A 117 37.75 -51.78 -41.25
N LEU A 118 38.50 -52.51 -40.43
CA LEU A 118 39.52 -51.89 -39.56
C LEU A 118 40.85 -51.72 -40.33
N MET A 119 41.12 -50.50 -40.81
CA MET A 119 42.35 -50.21 -41.58
C MET A 119 43.63 -50.61 -40.82
N ALA A 120 43.71 -50.33 -39.52
CA ALA A 120 44.84 -50.71 -38.68
C ALA A 120 45.09 -52.24 -38.66
N LEU A 121 44.02 -53.04 -38.73
CA LEU A 121 44.13 -54.50 -38.79
C LEU A 121 44.65 -54.96 -40.14
N ARG A 122 44.21 -54.34 -41.24
CA ARG A 122 44.67 -54.67 -42.60
C ARG A 122 46.14 -54.32 -42.83
N LEU A 123 46.59 -53.20 -42.26
CA LEU A 123 48.00 -52.81 -42.26
C LEU A 123 48.85 -53.82 -41.49
N ALA A 124 48.40 -54.24 -40.29
CA ALA A 124 49.09 -55.24 -39.49
C ALA A 124 49.09 -56.64 -40.15
N ALA A 125 48.02 -56.99 -40.89
CA ALA A 125 47.93 -58.23 -41.65
C ALA A 125 48.77 -58.22 -42.95
N GLY A 126 49.36 -57.08 -43.32
CA GLY A 126 50.19 -56.97 -44.50
C GLY A 126 49.44 -57.05 -45.82
N ASN A 127 48.12 -56.81 -45.84
CA ASN A 127 47.32 -56.73 -47.07
C ASN A 127 46.98 -55.28 -47.48
N VAL A 128 47.49 -54.31 -46.73
CA VAL A 128 47.57 -52.89 -47.09
C VAL A 128 48.95 -52.41 -46.67
N PHE A 129 49.55 -51.54 -47.48
CA PHE A 129 50.78 -50.82 -47.16
C PHE A 129 50.47 -49.33 -47.00
N TYR A 130 51.15 -48.65 -46.09
CA TYR A 130 51.01 -47.21 -45.88
C TYR A 130 52.33 -46.51 -46.17
N ASP A 131 52.40 -45.81 -47.30
CA ASP A 131 53.58 -45.03 -47.66
C ASP A 131 53.51 -43.65 -47.01
N GLN A 132 54.39 -43.42 -46.03
CA GLN A 132 54.54 -42.15 -45.32
C GLN A 132 55.79 -41.39 -45.75
N ASN A 133 56.68 -42.04 -46.51
CA ASN A 133 57.98 -41.48 -46.89
C ASN A 133 57.88 -40.84 -48.28
N ILE A 134 56.93 -39.91 -48.40
CA ILE A 134 56.56 -39.20 -49.63
C ILE A 134 56.35 -37.71 -49.36
N ASP A 135 56.51 -36.89 -50.38
CA ASP A 135 56.33 -35.45 -50.33
C ASP A 135 54.89 -35.03 -50.63
N LYS A 136 54.42 -34.03 -49.90
CA LYS A 136 53.04 -33.53 -50.01
C LYS A 136 52.80 -32.97 -51.41
N TYR A 137 51.64 -33.29 -51.98
CA TYR A 137 51.18 -32.89 -53.31
C TYR A 137 51.97 -33.45 -54.50
N VAL A 138 52.97 -34.30 -54.27
CA VAL A 138 53.69 -34.99 -55.36
C VAL A 138 52.88 -36.19 -55.83
N LEU A 139 52.80 -36.34 -57.16
CA LEU A 139 52.09 -37.42 -57.83
C LEU A 139 52.93 -38.70 -57.86
N TYR A 140 52.41 -39.75 -57.24
CA TYR A 140 53.04 -41.06 -57.14
C TYR A 140 52.19 -42.14 -57.82
N GLN A 141 52.87 -43.12 -58.41
CA GLN A 141 52.27 -44.33 -58.92
C GLN A 141 52.94 -45.54 -58.25
N TYR A 142 52.14 -46.55 -57.92
CA TYR A 142 52.60 -47.75 -57.23
C TYR A 142 52.49 -48.96 -58.13
N ARG A 143 53.45 -49.88 -57.98
CA ARG A 143 53.44 -51.19 -58.60
C ARG A 143 53.56 -52.23 -57.50
N VAL A 144 52.59 -53.12 -57.46
CA VAL A 144 52.53 -54.20 -56.47
C VAL A 144 52.76 -55.50 -57.22
N THR A 145 53.77 -56.25 -56.80
CA THR A 145 54.03 -57.61 -57.29
C THR A 145 53.80 -58.61 -56.17
N GLU A 146 52.81 -59.47 -56.34
CA GLU A 146 52.54 -60.59 -55.44
C GLU A 146 53.40 -61.78 -55.85
N PHE A 147 54.16 -62.34 -54.91
CA PHE A 147 54.91 -63.58 -55.11
C PHE A 147 54.22 -64.73 -54.37
N LYS A 148 53.81 -65.75 -55.13
CA LYS A 148 53.23 -66.99 -54.58
C LYS A 148 54.32 -67.98 -54.22
N ILE A 149 53.98 -68.96 -53.38
CA ILE A 149 54.93 -69.99 -52.93
C ILE A 149 55.38 -70.92 -54.06
N ASP A 150 54.52 -71.14 -55.05
CA ASP A 150 54.85 -71.90 -56.26
C ASP A 150 55.83 -71.17 -57.20
N GLY A 151 56.26 -69.95 -56.84
CA GLY A 151 57.17 -69.11 -57.62
C GLY A 151 56.47 -68.27 -58.69
N SER A 152 55.16 -68.45 -58.91
CA SER A 152 54.39 -67.57 -59.78
C SER A 152 54.22 -66.18 -59.17
N HIS A 153 54.05 -65.17 -60.02
CA HIS A 153 53.81 -63.81 -59.56
C HIS A 153 52.75 -63.10 -60.39
N THR A 154 52.02 -62.20 -59.74
CA THR A 154 51.07 -61.29 -60.38
C THR A 154 51.49 -59.86 -60.14
N GLN A 155 51.20 -58.96 -61.08
CA GLN A 155 51.59 -57.55 -60.99
C GLN A 155 50.39 -56.64 -61.28
N MET A 156 50.26 -55.59 -60.47
CA MET A 156 49.24 -54.55 -60.60
C MET A 156 49.90 -53.17 -60.54
N ILE A 157 49.37 -52.22 -61.31
CA ILE A 157 49.84 -50.82 -61.34
C ILE A 157 48.70 -49.91 -60.93
N SER A 158 48.94 -48.99 -60.00
CA SER A 158 47.90 -48.11 -59.46
C SER A 158 47.59 -46.97 -60.42
N ASP A 159 46.45 -46.31 -60.21
CA ASP A 159 46.29 -44.93 -60.66
C ASP A 159 47.30 -44.00 -59.95
N ILE A 160 47.49 -42.81 -60.52
CA ILE A 160 48.37 -41.79 -59.95
C ILE A 160 47.65 -41.13 -58.77
N GLU A 161 48.33 -41.03 -57.63
CA GLU A 161 47.78 -40.51 -56.38
C GLU A 161 48.75 -39.54 -55.72
N ASN A 162 48.24 -38.60 -54.92
CA ASN A 162 49.02 -37.71 -54.07
C ASN A 162 48.35 -37.55 -52.70
N TYR A 163 49.10 -37.09 -51.70
CA TYR A 163 48.52 -36.75 -50.39
C TYR A 163 48.65 -35.24 -50.12
N PRO A 164 47.75 -34.63 -49.32
CA PRO A 164 46.70 -35.26 -48.52
C PRO A 164 45.44 -35.58 -49.34
N GLY A 165 44.73 -36.63 -48.95
CA GLY A 165 43.42 -36.93 -49.50
C GLY A 165 42.40 -35.85 -49.13
N ILE A 166 41.43 -35.63 -50.02
CA ILE A 166 40.34 -34.68 -49.81
C ILE A 166 39.06 -35.48 -49.57
N SER A 167 38.48 -35.31 -48.38
CA SER A 167 37.16 -35.86 -48.08
C SER A 167 36.09 -34.78 -48.29
N SER A 168 35.07 -35.08 -49.10
CA SER A 168 33.97 -34.16 -49.38
C SER A 168 32.63 -34.80 -49.04
N TYR A 169 32.12 -34.49 -47.84
CA TYR A 169 30.78 -34.87 -47.41
C TYR A 169 29.80 -33.71 -47.52
N SER A 170 28.51 -34.03 -47.66
CA SER A 170 27.45 -33.02 -47.60
C SER A 170 27.44 -32.32 -46.23
N PRO A 171 27.08 -31.01 -46.18
CA PRO A 171 27.13 -30.23 -44.94
C PRO A 171 26.28 -30.84 -43.81
N ILE A 172 26.89 -31.00 -42.64
CA ILE A 172 26.20 -31.49 -41.45
C ILE A 172 25.68 -30.29 -40.64
N LYS A 173 24.35 -30.19 -40.51
CA LYS A 173 23.66 -29.08 -39.84
C LYS A 173 23.09 -29.50 -38.50
N VAL A 174 22.98 -28.56 -37.56
CA VAL A 174 22.33 -28.82 -36.28
C VAL A 174 20.82 -28.91 -36.51
N LEU A 175 20.18 -29.96 -36.01
CA LEU A 175 18.74 -30.15 -36.09
C LEU A 175 18.05 -29.82 -34.77
N LEU A 176 18.61 -30.31 -33.67
CA LEU A 176 18.04 -30.15 -32.33
C LEU A 176 19.16 -30.19 -31.31
N PHE A 177 19.03 -29.36 -30.28
CA PHE A 177 19.73 -29.55 -29.03
C PHE A 177 18.72 -29.38 -27.88
N SER A 178 18.97 -30.01 -26.73
CA SER A 178 18.17 -29.86 -25.53
C SER A 178 19.04 -30.07 -24.30
N ARG A 179 18.94 -29.18 -23.32
CA ARG A 179 19.61 -29.27 -22.02
C ARG A 179 18.58 -29.43 -20.91
N THR A 180 18.68 -30.54 -20.18
CA THR A 180 17.93 -30.80 -18.94
C THR A 180 18.86 -30.65 -17.73
N ASP A 181 18.32 -30.85 -16.51
CA ASP A 181 19.14 -30.79 -15.29
C ASP A 181 20.17 -31.93 -15.19
N SER A 182 20.01 -33.02 -15.98
CA SER A 182 20.86 -34.22 -15.89
C SER A 182 21.50 -34.65 -17.22
N THR A 183 20.94 -34.29 -18.36
CA THR A 183 21.40 -34.74 -19.70
C THR A 183 21.30 -33.64 -20.76
N ASP A 184 22.29 -33.64 -21.66
CA ASP A 184 22.29 -32.86 -22.90
C ASP A 184 22.07 -33.79 -24.10
N TYR A 185 21.07 -33.49 -24.93
CA TYR A 185 20.78 -34.22 -26.16
C TYR A 185 21.12 -33.35 -27.36
N ILE A 186 21.92 -33.86 -28.30
CA ILE A 186 22.28 -33.13 -29.53
C ILE A 186 22.02 -34.02 -30.74
N LYS A 187 21.41 -33.42 -31.78
CA LYS A 187 21.10 -34.08 -33.04
C LYS A 187 21.49 -33.22 -34.23
N TRP A 188 22.21 -33.82 -35.16
CA TRP A 188 22.59 -33.25 -36.44
C TRP A 188 21.93 -33.98 -37.61
N ARG A 189 21.89 -33.35 -38.78
CA ARG A 189 21.44 -33.96 -40.04
C ARG A 189 22.36 -33.60 -41.20
N SER A 190 22.51 -34.52 -42.15
CA SER A 190 23.12 -34.29 -43.47
C SER A 190 22.16 -34.76 -44.55
N VAL A 191 21.95 -33.95 -45.59
CA VAL A 191 21.00 -34.22 -46.69
C VAL A 191 21.78 -34.48 -47.97
N ASN A 192 21.39 -35.51 -48.73
CA ASN A 192 22.04 -35.95 -49.97
C ASN A 192 23.55 -36.21 -49.79
N GLY A 193 23.95 -36.68 -48.61
CA GLY A 193 25.36 -36.93 -48.29
C GLY A 193 25.67 -38.41 -48.31
N GLU A 194 26.80 -38.76 -48.92
CA GLU A 194 27.47 -40.03 -48.59
C GLU A 194 27.69 -40.09 -47.07
N ASN A 195 27.41 -41.25 -46.48
CA ASN A 195 27.62 -41.44 -45.05
C ASN A 195 29.14 -41.42 -44.80
N PRO A 196 29.66 -40.51 -43.95
CA PRO A 196 31.04 -40.57 -43.54
C PRO A 196 31.34 -41.91 -42.90
N TYR A 197 32.56 -42.39 -43.09
CA TYR A 197 32.99 -43.64 -42.49
C TYR A 197 32.98 -43.53 -40.96
N TRP A 198 33.33 -42.35 -40.43
CA TRP A 198 33.28 -42.05 -39.00
C TRP A 198 32.95 -40.57 -38.74
N VAL A 199 32.40 -40.26 -37.56
CA VAL A 199 32.23 -38.89 -37.06
C VAL A 199 32.83 -38.75 -35.66
N ALA A 200 33.64 -37.73 -35.43
CA ALA A 200 34.22 -37.45 -34.12
C ALA A 200 33.53 -36.25 -33.47
N LEU A 201 33.18 -36.38 -32.18
CA LEU A 201 32.61 -35.30 -31.38
C LEU A 201 33.73 -34.38 -30.86
N TYR A 202 33.48 -33.08 -30.89
CA TYR A 202 34.33 -32.07 -30.30
C TYR A 202 33.51 -31.10 -29.45
N HIS A 203 34.11 -30.58 -28.39
CA HIS A 203 33.60 -29.45 -27.63
C HIS A 203 34.65 -28.33 -27.54
N TYR A 204 34.20 -27.11 -27.23
CA TYR A 204 35.12 -26.02 -26.94
C TYR A 204 35.43 -25.92 -25.44
N ASP A 205 36.72 -25.95 -25.11
CA ASP A 205 37.27 -25.59 -23.81
C ASP A 205 38.23 -24.40 -23.98
N ASN A 206 37.92 -23.27 -23.35
CA ASN A 206 38.73 -22.04 -23.43
C ASN A 206 39.17 -21.66 -24.86
N LYS A 207 38.24 -21.72 -25.83
CA LYS A 207 38.42 -21.47 -27.27
C LYS A 207 39.18 -22.56 -28.06
N ASN A 208 39.66 -23.60 -27.41
CA ASN A 208 40.28 -24.74 -28.08
C ASN A 208 39.24 -25.82 -28.35
N ALA A 209 39.25 -26.38 -29.56
CA ALA A 209 38.46 -27.58 -29.87
C ALA A 209 39.14 -28.81 -29.26
N VAL A 210 38.44 -29.50 -28.38
CA VAL A 210 38.91 -30.70 -27.68
C VAL A 210 38.05 -31.89 -28.12
N PHE A 211 38.70 -33.02 -28.42
CA PHE A 211 38.02 -34.26 -28.78
C PHE A 211 37.23 -34.80 -27.58
N ASP A 212 36.02 -35.26 -27.83
CA ASP A 212 35.12 -35.84 -26.86
C ASP A 212 34.83 -37.29 -27.26
N ASP A 213 35.07 -38.23 -26.34
CA ASP A 213 34.93 -39.66 -26.57
C ASP A 213 33.48 -40.16 -26.43
N THR A 214 32.52 -39.26 -26.19
CA THR A 214 31.11 -39.62 -26.13
C THR A 214 30.65 -40.24 -27.46
N PRO A 215 30.02 -41.43 -27.45
CA PRO A 215 29.55 -42.08 -28.66
C PRO A 215 28.55 -41.24 -29.45
N ILE A 216 28.69 -41.26 -30.78
CA ILE A 216 27.70 -40.72 -31.72
C ILE A 216 27.00 -41.90 -32.40
N SER A 217 25.68 -41.95 -32.25
CA SER A 217 24.83 -42.88 -32.99
C SER A 217 24.32 -42.21 -34.26
N HIS A 218 24.04 -43.01 -35.30
CA HIS A 218 23.47 -42.49 -36.53
C HIS A 218 22.41 -43.43 -37.10
N TYR A 219 21.50 -42.87 -37.90
CA TYR A 219 20.53 -43.63 -38.69
C TYR A 219 20.18 -42.85 -39.97
N SER A 220 19.76 -43.56 -41.02
CA SER A 220 19.43 -42.97 -42.31
C SER A 220 17.94 -43.13 -42.61
N VAL A 221 17.32 -42.08 -43.17
CA VAL A 221 15.94 -42.09 -43.68
C VAL A 221 15.94 -41.41 -45.04
N ASN A 222 15.59 -42.14 -46.10
CA ASN A 222 15.75 -41.70 -47.49
C ASN A 222 17.19 -41.17 -47.72
N ASP A 223 17.33 -39.98 -48.30
CA ASP A 223 18.62 -39.34 -48.58
C ASP A 223 19.16 -38.51 -47.40
N THR A 224 18.66 -38.73 -46.18
CA THR A 224 19.08 -37.98 -44.98
C THR A 224 19.69 -38.87 -43.92
N VAL A 225 20.90 -38.53 -43.47
CA VAL A 225 21.57 -39.16 -42.33
C VAL A 225 21.41 -38.28 -41.09
N TYR A 226 20.99 -38.87 -39.99
CA TYR A 226 20.88 -38.22 -38.68
C TYR A 226 21.97 -38.73 -37.75
N TYR A 227 22.63 -37.83 -37.04
CA TYR A 227 23.61 -38.13 -36.00
C TYR A 227 23.08 -37.65 -34.66
N PHE A 228 23.24 -38.41 -33.59
CA PHE A 228 22.79 -38.00 -32.26
C PHE A 228 23.69 -38.53 -31.15
N THR A 229 23.73 -37.80 -30.05
CA THR A 229 24.47 -38.16 -28.84
C THR A 229 23.76 -37.64 -27.58
N GLU A 230 23.98 -38.33 -26.47
CA GLU A 230 23.48 -37.98 -25.14
C GLU A 230 24.66 -37.83 -24.17
N ILE A 231 24.81 -36.64 -23.60
CA ILE A 231 25.94 -36.29 -22.73
C ILE A 231 25.42 -36.08 -21.30
N LYS A 232 25.93 -36.88 -20.37
CA LYS A 232 25.53 -36.78 -18.96
C LYS A 232 26.17 -35.54 -18.31
N LYS A 233 25.36 -34.52 -18.05
CA LYS A 233 25.73 -33.25 -17.39
C LYS A 233 27.01 -32.61 -17.95
N SER A 234 26.97 -32.13 -19.19
CA SER A 234 28.13 -31.44 -19.77
C SER A 234 28.45 -30.15 -19.03
N LYS A 235 29.74 -29.88 -18.82
CA LYS A 235 30.26 -28.57 -18.39
C LYS A 235 30.43 -27.60 -19.57
N PHE A 236 30.40 -28.10 -20.79
CA PHE A 236 30.67 -27.34 -22.01
C PHE A 236 29.36 -26.85 -22.65
N LYS A 237 29.45 -25.76 -23.42
CA LYS A 237 28.27 -25.11 -24.05
C LYS A 237 28.22 -25.26 -25.56
N GLN A 238 29.31 -25.67 -26.20
CA GLN A 238 29.46 -25.68 -27.65
C GLN A 238 30.00 -27.02 -28.10
N TYR A 239 29.29 -27.67 -29.01
CA TYR A 239 29.63 -28.98 -29.55
C TYR A 239 29.53 -28.98 -31.07
N PHE A 240 30.38 -29.75 -31.73
CA PHE A 240 30.30 -29.97 -33.18
C PHE A 240 30.88 -31.33 -33.53
N ILE A 241 30.58 -31.83 -34.72
CA ILE A 241 31.10 -33.12 -35.21
C ILE A 241 31.95 -32.91 -36.46
N ILE A 242 33.01 -33.70 -36.59
CA ILE A 242 33.88 -33.73 -37.78
C ILE A 242 33.74 -35.10 -38.45
N PRO A 243 33.31 -35.17 -39.72
CA PRO A 243 33.27 -36.41 -40.47
C PRO A 243 34.66 -36.81 -41.00
N PHE A 244 34.90 -38.12 -41.11
CA PHE A 244 36.13 -38.72 -41.62
C PHE A 244 35.81 -39.79 -42.65
N ASP A 245 36.67 -39.90 -43.66
CA ASP A 245 36.65 -41.03 -44.60
C ASP A 245 37.38 -42.26 -44.08
N TYR A 246 37.35 -43.33 -44.89
CA TYR A 246 37.98 -44.61 -44.57
C TYR A 246 39.50 -44.51 -44.37
N TYR A 247 40.15 -43.51 -44.99
CA TYR A 247 41.59 -43.28 -44.96
C TYR A 247 41.99 -42.23 -43.91
N GLY A 248 41.03 -41.74 -43.11
CA GLY A 248 41.25 -40.77 -42.04
C GLY A 248 41.37 -39.32 -42.50
N ASN A 249 40.98 -38.99 -43.74
CA ASN A 249 40.90 -37.61 -44.17
C ASN A 249 39.69 -36.91 -43.52
N GLN A 250 39.91 -35.68 -43.08
CA GLN A 250 38.89 -34.86 -42.41
C GLN A 250 38.01 -34.17 -43.44
N GLY A 251 36.69 -34.30 -43.28
CA GLY A 251 35.71 -33.47 -43.97
C GLY A 251 35.47 -32.13 -43.25
N LYS A 252 34.54 -31.34 -43.78
CA LYS A 252 34.15 -30.05 -43.18
C LYS A 252 33.45 -30.27 -41.83
N PRO A 253 33.80 -29.52 -40.77
CA PRO A 253 33.07 -29.56 -39.50
C PRO A 253 31.59 -29.22 -39.65
N SER A 254 30.75 -29.76 -38.77
CA SER A 254 29.33 -29.41 -38.70
C SER A 254 29.12 -27.96 -38.23
N GLU A 255 27.88 -27.48 -38.36
CA GLU A 255 27.44 -26.34 -37.56
C GLU A 255 27.64 -26.60 -36.05
N ILE A 256 27.97 -25.55 -35.30
CA ILE A 256 28.16 -25.62 -33.85
C ILE A 256 26.78 -25.68 -33.17
N ALA A 257 26.55 -26.73 -32.39
CA ALA A 257 25.43 -26.84 -31.48
C ALA A 257 25.72 -26.05 -30.20
N TYR A 258 24.88 -25.05 -29.90
CA TYR A 258 24.96 -24.24 -28.69
C TYR A 258 23.96 -24.74 -27.67
N LEU A 259 24.44 -25.36 -26.59
CA LEU A 259 23.59 -25.87 -25.53
C LEU A 259 23.03 -24.70 -24.70
N GLN A 260 21.83 -24.24 -25.05
CA GLN A 260 21.04 -23.31 -24.25
C GLN A 260 20.01 -24.07 -23.41
N LYS A 261 19.74 -23.58 -22.20
CA LYS A 261 18.67 -24.12 -21.34
C LYS A 261 17.34 -23.75 -22.00
N ILE A 262 16.54 -24.74 -22.40
CA ILE A 262 15.30 -24.51 -23.16
C ILE A 262 14.10 -24.31 -22.24
N LYS A 263 14.19 -24.79 -20.98
CA LYS A 263 13.11 -24.72 -20.01
C LYS A 263 13.50 -23.88 -18.79
N PRO A 264 12.66 -22.91 -18.39
CA PRO A 264 12.81 -22.21 -17.12
C PRO A 264 12.79 -23.20 -15.94
N ALA A 265 13.58 -22.91 -14.90
CA ALA A 265 13.40 -23.57 -13.61
C ALA A 265 11.98 -23.30 -13.07
N VAL A 266 11.45 -24.23 -12.28
CA VAL A 266 10.09 -24.13 -11.73
C VAL A 266 9.98 -23.05 -10.65
N ASN A 267 11.11 -22.64 -10.04
CA ASN A 267 11.11 -21.65 -8.97
C ASN A 267 12.37 -20.77 -8.96
N TYR A 268 12.19 -19.46 -9.20
CA TYR A 268 13.24 -18.43 -9.16
C TYR A 268 13.18 -17.54 -7.92
N PHE A 269 12.08 -17.57 -7.16
CA PHE A 269 11.86 -16.66 -6.05
C PHE A 269 11.42 -17.40 -4.78
N SER A 270 12.02 -17.09 -3.64
CA SER A 270 11.59 -17.56 -2.31
C SER A 270 11.48 -16.42 -1.31
N ASN A 271 10.88 -16.68 -0.14
CA ASN A 271 10.80 -15.74 0.99
C ASN A 271 10.32 -14.34 0.60
N ILE A 272 9.32 -14.29 -0.30
CA ILE A 272 8.76 -13.03 -0.79
C ILE A 272 7.84 -12.44 0.28
N SER A 273 8.01 -11.15 0.57
CA SER A 273 7.16 -10.42 1.50
C SER A 273 7.06 -8.95 1.13
N ALA A 274 5.94 -8.34 1.49
CA ALA A 274 5.77 -6.89 1.53
C ALA A 274 5.40 -6.54 2.97
N LYS A 275 6.23 -5.74 3.64
CA LYS A 275 6.02 -5.32 5.02
C LYS A 275 5.94 -3.81 5.10
N ARG A 276 4.98 -3.31 5.85
CA ARG A 276 4.94 -1.89 6.20
C ARG A 276 6.22 -1.47 6.93
N SER A 277 6.60 -0.20 6.79
CA SER A 277 7.63 0.40 7.64
C SER A 277 7.03 0.86 8.97
N ASP A 278 7.81 0.78 10.04
CA ASP A 278 7.38 1.23 11.37
C ASP A 278 7.62 2.73 11.61
N ASP A 279 8.36 3.39 10.71
CA ASP A 279 8.88 4.75 10.87
C ASP A 279 8.34 5.75 9.83
N ARG A 280 7.92 5.29 8.66
CA ARG A 280 7.55 6.12 7.51
C ARG A 280 6.42 5.49 6.69
N LEU A 281 5.68 6.32 5.94
CA LEU A 281 4.71 5.87 4.95
C LEU A 281 5.42 5.23 3.74
N GLN A 282 5.74 3.94 3.85
CA GLN A 282 6.37 3.16 2.79
C GLN A 282 6.13 1.65 3.00
N ILE A 283 6.28 0.88 1.91
CA ILE A 283 6.18 -0.59 1.92
C ILE A 283 7.53 -1.18 1.50
N ASN A 284 8.12 -1.99 2.38
CA ASN A 284 9.37 -2.69 2.16
C ASN A 284 9.12 -4.09 1.58
N LEU A 285 9.50 -4.28 0.33
CA LEU A 285 9.48 -5.56 -0.36
C LEU A 285 10.80 -6.30 -0.13
N LYS A 286 10.73 -7.60 0.15
CA LYS A 286 11.90 -8.50 0.26
C LYS A 286 11.63 -9.80 -0.47
N TRP A 287 12.66 -10.38 -1.08
CA TRP A 287 12.62 -11.69 -1.74
C TRP A 287 14.02 -12.33 -1.75
N GLU A 288 14.09 -13.61 -2.05
CA GLU A 288 15.32 -14.34 -2.32
C GLU A 288 15.31 -14.90 -3.74
N LEU A 289 16.47 -14.95 -4.37
CA LEU A 289 16.62 -15.44 -5.75
C LEU A 289 17.26 -16.82 -5.78
N LYS A 290 16.73 -17.69 -6.64
CA LYS A 290 17.29 -19.01 -6.98
C LYS A 290 17.67 -19.00 -8.46
N ASN A 291 18.72 -19.74 -8.83
CA ASN A 291 19.26 -19.75 -10.20
C ASN A 291 19.59 -18.32 -10.69
N ILE A 292 20.37 -17.58 -9.91
CA ILE A 292 20.65 -16.15 -10.16
C ILE A 292 21.27 -15.87 -11.55
N ASP A 293 22.08 -16.79 -12.07
CA ASP A 293 22.74 -16.70 -13.38
C ASP A 293 21.75 -16.77 -14.56
N ASP A 294 20.57 -17.32 -14.31
CA ASP A 294 19.49 -17.44 -15.29
C ASP A 294 18.66 -16.13 -15.37
N ILE A 295 18.83 -15.18 -14.44
CA ILE A 295 18.05 -13.94 -14.34
C ILE A 295 18.87 -12.75 -14.85
N LYS A 296 18.30 -12.00 -15.80
CA LYS A 296 18.88 -10.76 -16.32
C LYS A 296 18.49 -9.53 -15.50
N GLU A 297 17.18 -9.36 -15.30
CA GLU A 297 16.58 -8.23 -14.58
C GLU A 297 15.24 -8.64 -13.97
N ILE A 298 14.78 -7.88 -12.98
CA ILE A 298 13.51 -8.12 -12.28
C ILE A 298 12.67 -6.84 -12.34
N ASP A 299 11.50 -6.95 -12.95
CA ASP A 299 10.50 -5.88 -12.92
C ASP A 299 9.69 -6.00 -11.63
N ILE A 300 9.52 -4.88 -10.92
CA ILE A 300 8.66 -4.76 -9.75
C ILE A 300 7.35 -4.15 -10.22
N LEU A 301 6.28 -4.92 -10.09
CA LEU A 301 4.95 -4.54 -10.55
C LEU A 301 4.02 -4.31 -9.35
N ARG A 302 3.17 -3.29 -9.43
CA ARG A 302 2.19 -2.91 -8.40
C ARG A 302 0.80 -2.72 -8.98
N SER A 303 -0.23 -3.07 -8.23
CA SER A 303 -1.63 -2.76 -8.51
C SER A 303 -2.37 -2.40 -7.22
N ASP A 304 -3.48 -1.67 -7.38
CA ASP A 304 -4.40 -1.33 -6.28
C ASP A 304 -5.52 -2.40 -6.16
N ASP A 305 -5.55 -3.37 -7.08
CA ASP A 305 -6.49 -4.48 -7.11
C ASP A 305 -5.74 -5.81 -7.31
N PHE A 306 -6.08 -6.82 -6.52
CA PHE A 306 -5.52 -8.16 -6.60
C PHE A 306 -5.59 -8.74 -8.03
N ASN A 307 -6.73 -8.55 -8.71
CA ASN A 307 -7.00 -9.03 -10.07
C ASN A 307 -6.83 -7.95 -11.14
N GLY A 308 -6.38 -6.75 -10.75
CA GLY A 308 -6.27 -5.60 -11.62
C GLY A 308 -5.08 -5.65 -12.57
N GLN A 309 -4.89 -4.54 -13.29
CA GLN A 309 -3.71 -4.33 -14.12
C GLN A 309 -2.52 -3.94 -13.26
N TYR A 310 -1.41 -4.66 -13.43
CA TYR A 310 -0.17 -4.41 -12.68
C TYR A 310 0.73 -3.47 -13.49
N LYS A 311 1.08 -2.33 -12.89
CA LYS A 311 1.97 -1.33 -13.48
C LYS A 311 3.39 -1.55 -12.98
N LYS A 312 4.38 -1.41 -13.85
CA LYS A 312 5.78 -1.44 -13.46
C LYS A 312 6.14 -0.17 -12.70
N ILE A 313 6.66 -0.32 -11.48
CA ILE A 313 7.11 0.79 -10.64
C ILE A 313 8.64 0.89 -10.57
N SER A 314 9.35 -0.22 -10.84
CA SER A 314 10.82 -0.23 -10.88
C SER A 314 11.36 -1.44 -11.65
N THR A 315 12.66 -1.42 -11.94
CA THR A 315 13.42 -2.53 -12.50
C THR A 315 14.75 -2.63 -11.75
N VAL A 316 15.09 -3.83 -11.28
CA VAL A 316 16.29 -4.08 -10.47
C VAL A 316 17.12 -5.21 -11.05
N THR A 317 18.40 -5.27 -10.68
CA THR A 317 19.32 -6.32 -11.15
C THR A 317 19.12 -7.62 -10.39
N ASN A 318 19.71 -8.72 -10.90
CA ASN A 318 19.71 -10.01 -10.21
C ASN A 318 20.51 -10.02 -8.89
N GLN A 319 21.22 -8.94 -8.54
CA GLN A 319 21.89 -8.80 -7.24
C GLN A 319 21.00 -8.16 -6.16
N THR A 320 19.83 -7.65 -6.54
CA THR A 320 18.92 -6.94 -5.64
C THR A 320 17.89 -7.91 -5.04
N ASN A 321 17.72 -7.88 -3.72
CA ASN A 321 16.82 -8.74 -2.96
C ASN A 321 15.76 -7.97 -2.15
N SER A 322 15.70 -6.65 -2.28
CA SER A 322 14.73 -5.80 -1.60
C SER A 322 14.44 -4.52 -2.38
N PHE A 323 13.26 -3.94 -2.15
CA PHE A 323 12.85 -2.66 -2.71
C PHE A 323 11.91 -1.93 -1.76
N THR A 324 12.04 -0.61 -1.66
CA THR A 324 11.15 0.21 -0.84
C THR A 324 10.24 1.05 -1.73
N ASP A 325 8.94 0.80 -1.63
CA ASP A 325 7.91 1.59 -2.29
C ASP A 325 7.48 2.75 -1.39
N ILE A 326 7.92 3.95 -1.76
CA ILE A 326 7.59 5.21 -1.07
C ILE A 326 6.40 5.93 -1.71
N ALA A 327 5.91 5.46 -2.87
CA ALA A 327 4.83 6.10 -3.61
C ALA A 327 3.48 5.47 -3.25
N VAL A 328 3.26 5.27 -1.96
CA VAL A 328 2.08 4.61 -1.37
C VAL A 328 1.23 5.65 -0.67
N GLU A 329 -0.08 5.43 -0.64
CA GLU A 329 -1.03 6.24 0.13
C GLU A 329 -1.46 5.48 1.39
N PRO A 330 -1.76 6.20 2.49
CA PRO A 330 -2.22 5.55 3.71
C PRO A 330 -3.60 4.92 3.51
N ASP A 331 -3.91 3.90 4.30
CA ASP A 331 -5.18 3.16 4.26
C ASP A 331 -5.50 2.54 2.87
N ARG A 332 -4.44 2.21 2.11
CA ARG A 332 -4.54 1.47 0.85
C ARG A 332 -3.72 0.20 0.87
N ILE A 333 -4.34 -0.88 0.40
CA ILE A 333 -3.67 -2.16 0.15
C ILE A 333 -3.09 -2.13 -1.26
N TYR A 334 -1.78 -2.33 -1.36
CA TYR A 334 -1.08 -2.49 -2.63
C TYR A 334 -0.70 -3.94 -2.84
N TYR A 335 -0.94 -4.43 -4.05
CA TYR A 335 -0.59 -5.77 -4.49
C TYR A 335 0.65 -5.72 -5.39
N TYR A 336 1.61 -6.57 -5.10
CA TYR A 336 2.90 -6.64 -5.77
C TYR A 336 3.09 -7.98 -6.48
N GLN A 337 3.82 -7.93 -7.59
CA GLN A 337 4.27 -9.09 -8.34
C GLN A 337 5.66 -8.80 -8.91
N LEU A 338 6.61 -9.72 -8.73
CA LEU A 338 7.92 -9.62 -9.35
C LEU A 338 7.92 -10.41 -10.66
N SER A 339 8.64 -9.92 -11.66
CA SER A 339 8.68 -10.49 -13.01
C SER A 339 10.11 -10.50 -13.56
N ALA A 340 10.79 -11.64 -13.44
CA ALA A 340 12.18 -11.81 -13.87
C ALA A 340 12.28 -12.12 -15.37
N LEU A 341 13.12 -11.39 -16.08
CA LEU A 341 13.52 -11.70 -17.47
C LEU A 341 14.68 -12.68 -17.45
N LEU A 342 14.57 -13.78 -18.19
CA LEU A 342 15.59 -14.81 -18.24
C LEU A 342 16.73 -14.47 -19.20
N THR A 343 17.96 -14.93 -18.93
CA THR A 343 19.14 -14.65 -19.77
C THR A 343 19.16 -15.43 -21.08
N PHE A 344 18.49 -16.59 -21.12
CA PHE A 344 18.49 -17.53 -22.23
C PHE A 344 17.17 -17.54 -23.03
N SER A 345 16.19 -16.72 -22.66
CA SER A 345 14.94 -16.60 -23.41
C SER A 345 14.31 -15.22 -23.20
N ASN A 346 13.42 -14.80 -24.09
CA ASN A 346 12.61 -13.59 -23.88
C ASN A 346 11.40 -13.84 -22.96
N GLN A 347 11.36 -14.98 -22.26
CA GLN A 347 10.28 -15.28 -21.32
C GLN A 347 10.50 -14.57 -19.99
N ARG A 348 9.39 -14.18 -19.36
CA ARG A 348 9.38 -13.68 -17.99
C ARG A 348 8.71 -14.67 -17.06
N VAL A 349 9.33 -14.92 -15.92
CA VAL A 349 8.77 -15.73 -14.83
C VAL A 349 8.28 -14.81 -13.74
N LYS A 350 7.04 -15.03 -13.30
CA LYS A 350 6.37 -14.17 -12.33
C LYS A 350 6.24 -14.88 -10.98
N THR A 351 6.29 -14.10 -9.91
CA THR A 351 5.93 -14.60 -8.58
C THR A 351 4.43 -14.76 -8.43
N ILE A 352 4.03 -15.44 -7.36
CA ILE A 352 2.70 -15.22 -6.78
C ILE A 352 2.51 -13.74 -6.43
N ARG A 353 1.25 -13.31 -6.32
CA ARG A 353 0.91 -11.98 -5.84
C ARG A 353 1.04 -11.94 -4.32
N PHE A 354 1.60 -10.87 -3.81
CA PHE A 354 1.73 -10.61 -2.37
C PHE A 354 1.35 -9.16 -2.11
N HIS A 355 1.03 -8.79 -0.88
CA HIS A 355 0.43 -7.48 -0.60
C HIS A 355 1.01 -6.85 0.66
N GLY A 356 0.92 -5.52 0.71
CA GLY A 356 1.27 -4.72 1.86
C GLY A 356 0.42 -3.45 1.86
N PHE A 357 0.47 -2.71 2.96
CA PHE A 357 -0.22 -1.43 3.12
C PHE A 357 0.66 -0.52 3.99
N GLY A 358 0.57 0.78 3.77
CA GLY A 358 1.28 1.79 4.55
C GLY A 358 0.33 2.59 5.43
N PHE A 359 0.86 3.20 6.48
CA PHE A 359 0.15 4.21 7.27
C PHE A 359 1.03 5.43 7.48
N GLU A 360 0.39 6.57 7.62
CA GLU A 360 1.04 7.78 8.10
C GLU A 360 1.17 7.69 9.63
N LYS A 361 2.41 7.80 10.11
CA LYS A 361 2.72 7.74 11.55
C LYS A 361 2.71 9.12 12.19
N GLN A 362 2.91 10.17 11.39
CA GLN A 362 2.88 11.53 11.88
C GLN A 362 1.42 11.97 12.08
N ALA A 363 1.10 12.36 13.31
CA ALA A 363 -0.17 13.03 13.58
C ALA A 363 -0.25 14.35 12.78
N PRO A 364 -1.42 14.72 12.26
CA PRO A 364 -1.58 15.98 11.55
C PRO A 364 -1.37 17.17 12.48
N VAL A 365 -1.15 18.33 11.89
CA VAL A 365 -1.09 19.62 12.60
C VAL A 365 -2.49 20.00 13.09
N PRO A 366 -2.63 20.51 14.33
CA PRO A 366 -3.91 21.01 14.83
C PRO A 366 -4.51 22.08 13.90
N PRO A 367 -5.84 22.10 13.71
CA PRO A 367 -6.50 23.04 12.82
C PRO A 367 -6.66 24.41 13.50
N TYR A 368 -7.04 25.41 12.72
CA TYR A 368 -7.47 26.71 13.23
C TYR A 368 -9.00 26.74 13.35
N ILE A 369 -9.48 27.35 14.42
CA ILE A 369 -10.91 27.53 14.68
C ILE A 369 -11.15 29.01 14.93
N ASP A 370 -12.08 29.60 14.17
CA ASP A 370 -12.46 31.01 14.27
C ASP A 370 -13.97 31.13 14.42
N VAL A 371 -14.43 32.02 15.30
CA VAL A 371 -15.85 32.33 15.46
C VAL A 371 -16.27 33.25 14.33
N PHE A 372 -17.27 32.86 13.54
CA PHE A 372 -17.84 33.75 12.51
C PHE A 372 -19.28 34.20 12.85
N SER A 373 -19.97 33.52 13.76
CA SER A 373 -21.30 33.94 14.23
C SER A 373 -21.58 33.48 15.66
N ASN A 374 -22.31 34.30 16.41
CA ASN A 374 -22.78 33.98 17.75
C ASN A 374 -24.14 34.65 17.96
N ASN A 375 -25.21 33.86 18.14
CA ASN A 375 -26.56 34.36 18.36
C ASN A 375 -27.31 33.47 19.37
N GLU A 376 -28.56 33.83 19.71
CA GLU A 376 -29.32 33.13 20.77
C GLU A 376 -29.53 31.62 20.53
N LYS A 377 -29.42 31.16 19.28
CA LYS A 377 -29.70 29.76 18.90
C LYS A 377 -28.45 28.93 18.63
N ALA A 378 -27.34 29.55 18.25
CA ALA A 378 -26.16 28.81 17.81
C ALA A 378 -24.89 29.66 17.80
N ILE A 379 -23.74 28.96 17.87
CA ILE A 379 -22.41 29.51 17.65
C ILE A 379 -21.81 28.87 16.40
N GLY A 380 -21.40 29.69 15.44
CA GLY A 380 -20.80 29.24 14.18
C GLY A 380 -19.30 29.44 14.17
N PHE A 381 -18.59 28.39 13.76
CA PHE A 381 -17.14 28.33 13.62
C PHE A 381 -16.73 28.09 12.18
N LYS A 382 -15.70 28.81 11.74
CA LYS A 382 -14.93 28.50 10.54
C LYS A 382 -13.74 27.66 10.98
N LEU A 383 -13.63 26.47 10.42
CA LEU A 383 -12.52 25.55 10.61
C LEU A 383 -11.58 25.70 9.42
N SER A 384 -10.29 25.84 9.67
CA SER A 384 -9.25 25.85 8.63
C SER A 384 -8.23 24.77 8.95
N GLY A 385 -7.94 23.92 7.97
CA GLY A 385 -6.93 22.88 8.10
C GLY A 385 -5.51 23.42 7.97
N SER A 386 -4.57 22.48 7.87
CA SER A 386 -3.14 22.73 7.71
C SER A 386 -2.68 22.63 6.25
N GLY A 387 -3.56 22.25 5.31
CA GLY A 387 -3.22 21.94 3.94
C GLY A 387 -2.43 20.64 3.75
N GLU A 388 -2.32 19.80 4.79
CA GLU A 388 -1.58 18.54 4.71
C GLU A 388 -2.24 17.56 3.73
N ARG A 389 -1.41 16.91 2.90
CA ARG A 389 -1.86 16.01 1.82
C ARG A 389 -2.80 14.90 2.30
N PHE A 390 -2.58 14.39 3.50
CA PHE A 390 -3.33 13.26 4.07
C PHE A 390 -4.34 13.69 5.13
N LEU A 391 -4.66 14.98 5.22
CA LEU A 391 -5.69 15.48 6.11
C LEU A 391 -7.07 14.95 5.65
N ARG A 392 -7.77 14.28 6.56
CA ARG A 392 -9.09 13.68 6.31
C ARG A 392 -10.22 14.62 6.73
N GLY A 393 -10.04 15.33 7.84
CA GLY A 393 -11.04 16.26 8.35
C GLY A 393 -10.72 16.76 9.76
N VAL A 394 -11.70 17.43 10.36
CA VAL A 394 -11.59 18.05 11.67
C VAL A 394 -12.74 17.61 12.60
N ARG A 395 -12.44 17.42 13.88
CA ARG A 395 -13.42 17.23 14.95
C ARG A 395 -13.43 18.41 15.90
N VAL A 396 -14.62 18.82 16.34
CA VAL A 396 -14.80 19.94 17.27
C VAL A 396 -15.18 19.44 18.65
N TYR A 397 -14.53 20.00 19.66
CA TYR A 397 -14.72 19.70 21.06
C TYR A 397 -15.10 20.97 21.81
N ARG A 398 -15.85 20.82 22.90
CA ARG A 398 -16.30 21.94 23.73
C ARG A 398 -16.22 21.58 25.21
N LYS A 399 -15.90 22.56 26.04
CA LYS A 399 -16.17 22.53 27.49
C LYS A 399 -16.65 23.88 28.00
N MET A 400 -17.32 23.88 29.14
CA MET A 400 -17.64 25.10 29.86
C MET A 400 -16.38 25.62 30.59
N GLN A 401 -16.12 26.93 30.50
CA GLN A 401 -14.97 27.57 31.12
C GLN A 401 -15.02 27.41 32.66
N ASN A 402 -13.86 27.37 33.30
CA ASN A 402 -13.70 27.21 34.76
C ASN A 402 -14.28 25.90 35.33
N THR A 403 -14.48 24.89 34.48
CA THR A 403 -14.77 23.53 34.91
C THR A 403 -13.52 22.67 34.84
N ASN A 404 -13.43 21.67 35.71
CA ASN A 404 -12.36 20.66 35.67
C ASN A 404 -12.64 19.53 34.66
N LEU A 405 -13.63 19.71 33.78
CA LEU A 405 -14.04 18.71 32.80
C LEU A 405 -13.15 18.77 31.57
N ALA A 406 -12.89 17.60 30.97
CA ALA A 406 -12.21 17.52 29.68
C ALA A 406 -13.14 18.05 28.55
N PRO A 407 -12.58 18.62 27.45
CA PRO A 407 -13.35 18.94 26.26
C PRO A 407 -14.10 17.72 25.71
N GLN A 408 -15.42 17.83 25.57
CA GLN A 408 -16.27 16.80 25.01
C GLN A 408 -16.36 16.95 23.50
N LEU A 409 -16.30 15.84 22.75
CA LEU A 409 -16.56 15.83 21.31
C LEU A 409 -18.01 16.21 21.02
N ILE A 410 -18.22 17.20 20.13
CA ILE A 410 -19.55 17.70 19.76
C ILE A 410 -19.84 17.65 18.25
N SER A 411 -18.94 17.08 17.46
CA SER A 411 -19.13 16.88 16.02
C SER A 411 -18.72 15.47 15.59
N ASP A 412 -19.29 15.00 14.48
CA ASP A 412 -18.67 13.95 13.68
C ASP A 412 -17.38 14.47 13.02
N LEU A 413 -16.72 13.65 12.20
CA LEU A 413 -15.60 14.10 11.38
C LEU A 413 -16.11 15.03 10.27
N ILE A 414 -15.67 16.28 10.30
CA ILE A 414 -16.03 17.31 9.32
C ILE A 414 -14.98 17.33 8.21
N GLU A 415 -15.39 17.00 6.99
CA GLU A 415 -14.54 17.08 5.81
C GLU A 415 -14.30 18.55 5.41
N LEU A 416 -13.05 18.89 5.09
CA LEU A 416 -12.66 20.23 4.66
C LEU A 416 -12.75 20.35 3.13
N LYS A 417 -13.43 21.38 2.64
CA LYS A 417 -13.47 21.73 1.21
C LYS A 417 -12.55 22.93 0.97
N ALA A 418 -11.56 22.77 0.09
CA ALA A 418 -10.50 23.76 -0.11
C ALA A 418 -9.86 24.18 1.23
N ASP A 419 -9.57 23.17 2.08
CA ASP A 419 -8.94 23.32 3.41
C ASP A 419 -9.77 24.11 4.43
N THR A 420 -11.07 24.31 4.20
CA THR A 420 -11.96 24.97 5.15
C THR A 420 -13.30 24.26 5.31
N ALA A 421 -13.94 24.44 6.47
CA ALA A 421 -15.31 24.02 6.71
C ALA A 421 -16.03 24.97 7.65
N ILE A 422 -17.36 24.85 7.69
CA ILE A 422 -18.21 25.56 8.64
C ILE A 422 -18.80 24.53 9.58
N PHE A 423 -18.68 24.79 10.88
CA PHE A 423 -19.35 24.05 11.94
C PHE A 423 -20.30 24.99 12.68
N VAL A 424 -21.50 24.52 12.99
CA VAL A 424 -22.47 25.30 13.76
C VAL A 424 -22.90 24.47 14.95
N ASP A 425 -22.55 24.94 16.14
CA ASP A 425 -23.03 24.34 17.39
C ASP A 425 -24.44 24.85 17.67
N THR A 426 -25.43 23.98 17.44
CA THR A 426 -26.85 24.23 17.66
C THR A 426 -27.37 23.59 18.96
N THR A 427 -26.49 23.04 19.79
CA THR A 427 -26.91 22.43 21.06
C THR A 427 -27.40 23.50 22.03
N SER A 428 -28.23 23.10 23.00
CA SER A 428 -28.76 24.00 24.01
C SER A 428 -27.66 24.39 25.00
N LEU A 429 -27.01 25.53 24.74
CA LEU A 429 -26.00 26.14 25.61
C LEU A 429 -26.68 26.96 26.72
N GLU A 430 -26.06 27.02 27.89
CA GLU A 430 -26.52 27.88 28.97
C GLU A 430 -26.13 29.33 28.67
N GLY A 431 -27.12 30.23 28.65
CA GLY A 431 -26.92 31.64 28.32
C GLY A 431 -26.00 32.34 29.32
N GLY A 432 -25.08 33.17 28.83
CA GLY A 432 -24.18 34.00 29.64
C GLY A 432 -22.94 33.28 30.14
N PHE A 433 -22.88 31.94 30.05
CA PHE A 433 -21.67 31.18 30.33
C PHE A 433 -20.65 31.26 29.20
N MET A 434 -19.38 31.18 29.58
CA MET A 434 -18.25 31.13 28.66
C MET A 434 -17.96 29.67 28.31
N TYR A 435 -17.81 29.38 27.03
CA TYR A 435 -17.43 28.06 26.52
C TYR A 435 -16.11 28.15 25.77
N GLU A 436 -15.29 27.12 25.94
CA GLU A 436 -14.03 26.94 25.22
C GLU A 436 -14.24 25.88 24.15
N TYR A 437 -13.96 26.25 22.89
CA TYR A 437 -14.02 25.35 21.75
C TYR A 437 -12.63 25.03 21.26
N TYR A 438 -12.41 23.74 21.01
CA TYR A 438 -11.17 23.19 20.50
C TYR A 438 -11.47 22.41 19.24
N ALA A 439 -10.48 22.24 18.39
CA ALA A 439 -10.58 21.38 17.23
C ALA A 439 -9.36 20.48 17.12
N LYS A 440 -9.55 19.29 16.55
CA LYS A 440 -8.46 18.37 16.21
C LYS A 440 -8.56 17.97 14.75
N SER A 441 -7.43 17.91 14.08
CA SER A 441 -7.29 17.35 12.74
C SER A 441 -7.19 15.83 12.85
N GLU A 442 -7.77 15.11 11.89
CA GLU A 442 -7.57 13.67 11.71
C GLU A 442 -7.00 13.42 10.31
N ASN A 443 -5.98 12.58 10.20
CA ASN A 443 -5.42 12.16 8.91
C ASN A 443 -6.09 10.88 8.37
N THR A 444 -5.78 10.47 7.15
CA THR A 444 -6.35 9.25 6.53
C THR A 444 -5.90 7.94 7.22
N SER A 445 -4.95 7.99 8.15
CA SER A 445 -4.57 6.86 9.03
C SER A 445 -5.23 6.91 10.40
N HIS A 446 -6.23 7.77 10.61
CA HIS A 446 -6.97 7.96 11.86
C HIS A 446 -6.13 8.45 13.05
N LEU A 447 -4.97 9.06 12.79
CA LEU A 447 -4.23 9.77 13.83
C LEU A 447 -4.82 11.16 14.02
N GLU A 448 -5.06 11.51 15.27
CA GLU A 448 -5.50 12.84 15.67
C GLU A 448 -4.31 13.72 16.05
N SER A 449 -4.41 15.00 15.71
CA SER A 449 -3.55 16.05 16.26
C SER A 449 -3.77 16.26 17.76
N ASP A 450 -2.89 17.05 18.37
CA ASP A 450 -3.23 17.75 19.60
C ASP A 450 -4.42 18.71 19.40
N PHE A 451 -4.97 19.25 20.50
CA PHE A 451 -6.00 20.28 20.40
C PHE A 451 -5.46 21.57 19.77
N SER A 452 -6.29 22.22 18.98
CA SER A 452 -6.07 23.60 18.54
C SER A 452 -5.93 24.55 19.74
N GLN A 453 -5.44 25.76 19.47
CA GLN A 453 -5.68 26.86 20.41
C GLN A 453 -7.20 27.03 20.61
N PRO A 454 -7.68 27.19 21.86
CA PRO A 454 -9.10 27.33 22.09
C PRO A 454 -9.60 28.71 21.67
N VAL A 455 -10.82 28.75 21.16
CA VAL A 455 -11.61 29.99 21.10
C VAL A 455 -12.59 30.01 22.26
N ILE A 456 -12.67 31.15 22.93
CA ILE A 456 -13.52 31.35 24.11
C ILE A 456 -14.69 32.24 23.69
N VAL A 457 -15.91 31.77 23.91
CA VAL A 457 -17.13 32.47 23.46
C VAL A 457 -18.16 32.50 24.57
N GLN A 458 -18.74 33.68 24.82
CA GLN A 458 -19.91 33.80 25.69
C GLN A 458 -21.15 33.36 24.93
N SER A 459 -21.91 32.41 25.49
CA SER A 459 -23.17 31.97 24.90
C SER A 459 -24.22 33.08 24.94
N MET A 460 -24.78 33.43 23.78
CA MET A 460 -25.86 34.42 23.65
C MET A 460 -27.25 33.83 23.89
N SER A 461 -27.32 32.53 24.23
CA SER A 461 -28.58 31.83 24.52
C SER A 461 -29.38 32.53 25.61
N LYS A 462 -30.69 32.31 25.62
CA LYS A 462 -31.58 32.89 26.63
C LYS A 462 -31.29 32.26 27.98
N ILE A 463 -31.26 33.10 29.00
CA ILE A 463 -31.21 32.65 30.39
C ILE A 463 -32.62 32.31 30.84
N TYR A 464 -32.77 31.24 31.61
CA TYR A 464 -34.01 30.98 32.30
C TYR A 464 -34.11 31.93 33.49
N PHE A 465 -35.02 32.90 33.40
CA PHE A 465 -35.25 33.85 34.49
C PHE A 465 -36.08 33.20 35.60
N VAL A 466 -35.60 33.32 36.82
CA VAL A 466 -36.43 33.17 38.02
C VAL A 466 -36.88 34.57 38.48
N PRO A 467 -38.18 34.77 38.81
CA PRO A 467 -38.63 36.02 39.43
C PRO A 467 -37.85 36.31 40.72
N VAL A 468 -37.66 37.58 41.08
CA VAL A 468 -37.00 37.93 42.35
C VAL A 468 -37.81 37.40 43.54
N THR A 469 -37.13 36.82 44.52
CA THR A 469 -37.72 36.34 45.77
C THR A 469 -37.59 37.39 46.89
N GLY A 470 -38.29 37.18 48.00
CA GLY A 470 -38.17 38.06 49.18
C GLY A 470 -38.69 39.49 48.98
N LEU A 471 -39.46 39.75 47.90
CA LEU A 471 -39.97 41.08 47.60
C LEU A 471 -40.88 41.58 48.73
N SER A 472 -40.48 42.68 49.35
CA SER A 472 -41.16 43.29 50.50
C SER A 472 -41.10 44.82 50.44
N ASP A 473 -42.01 45.47 51.15
CA ASP A 473 -42.13 46.93 51.21
C ASP A 473 -42.17 47.46 52.66
N ILE A 474 -41.74 48.70 52.82
CA ILE A 474 -41.92 49.50 54.04
C ILE A 474 -42.41 50.89 53.64
N VAL A 475 -43.61 51.27 54.10
CA VAL A 475 -44.13 52.63 53.96
C VAL A 475 -43.55 53.52 55.05
N TYR A 476 -42.79 54.55 54.64
CA TYR A 476 -42.18 55.52 55.56
C TYR A 476 -42.83 56.89 55.40
N ASN A 477 -43.14 57.55 56.53
CA ASN A 477 -43.74 58.89 56.61
C ASN A 477 -45.01 59.14 55.76
N ASN A 478 -45.68 58.09 55.29
CA ASN A 478 -46.82 58.14 54.36
C ASN A 478 -46.53 58.90 53.04
N SER A 479 -45.27 58.93 52.59
CA SER A 479 -44.86 59.56 51.32
C SER A 479 -43.67 58.89 50.63
N GLU A 480 -43.13 57.83 51.22
CA GLU A 480 -41.99 57.07 50.70
C GLU A 480 -42.28 55.57 50.83
N ILE A 481 -41.92 54.79 49.81
CA ILE A 481 -41.98 53.33 49.81
C ILE A 481 -40.57 52.80 49.60
N HIS A 482 -40.09 52.02 50.57
CA HIS A 482 -38.82 51.31 50.48
C HIS A 482 -39.10 49.87 50.05
N LEU A 483 -38.51 49.46 48.95
CA LEU A 483 -38.61 48.10 48.39
C LEU A 483 -37.33 47.34 48.66
N PHE A 484 -37.46 46.08 49.04
CA PHE A 484 -36.35 45.15 49.26
C PHE A 484 -36.64 43.81 48.59
N TRP A 485 -35.62 43.15 48.06
CA TRP A 485 -35.71 41.80 47.51
C TRP A 485 -34.39 41.05 47.70
N ASP A 486 -34.42 39.74 47.49
CA ASP A 486 -33.23 38.90 47.57
C ASP A 486 -32.29 39.17 46.39
N ASP A 487 -30.98 39.18 46.65
CA ASP A 487 -29.97 39.35 45.60
C ASP A 487 -29.71 38.04 44.85
N ILE A 488 -30.57 37.76 43.86
CA ILE A 488 -30.47 36.56 43.02
C ILE A 488 -29.24 36.53 42.11
N LYS A 489 -28.43 37.60 42.03
CA LYS A 489 -27.16 37.59 41.26
C LYS A 489 -26.12 36.63 41.87
N SER A 490 -26.23 36.36 43.17
CA SER A 490 -25.36 35.40 43.87
C SER A 490 -25.62 33.95 43.44
N GLU A 491 -26.87 33.65 43.08
CA GLU A 491 -27.31 32.32 42.63
C GLU A 491 -27.21 32.18 41.10
N ILE A 492 -27.49 33.26 40.37
CA ILE A 492 -27.44 33.33 38.92
C ILE A 492 -26.51 34.48 38.52
N PRO A 493 -25.19 34.25 38.45
CA PRO A 493 -24.18 35.28 38.16
C PRO A 493 -24.36 36.02 36.84
N GLN A 494 -25.16 35.47 35.93
CA GLN A 494 -25.45 36.03 34.62
C GLN A 494 -26.54 37.13 34.67
N ILE A 495 -27.20 37.30 35.81
CA ILE A 495 -28.08 38.45 36.07
C ILE A 495 -27.19 39.63 36.45
N VAL A 496 -27.29 40.72 35.68
CA VAL A 496 -26.46 41.92 35.85
C VAL A 496 -27.16 43.02 36.65
N GLY A 497 -28.48 42.96 36.81
CA GLY A 497 -29.25 43.93 37.57
C GLY A 497 -30.76 43.76 37.43
N TYR A 498 -31.49 44.83 37.67
CA TYR A 498 -32.95 44.82 37.73
C TYR A 498 -33.55 46.03 37.00
N ARG A 499 -34.76 45.84 36.46
CA ARG A 499 -35.63 46.90 35.97
C ARG A 499 -36.84 47.03 36.89
N LEU A 500 -37.19 48.27 37.23
CA LEU A 500 -38.21 48.57 38.22
C LEU A 500 -39.35 49.34 37.56
N TYR A 501 -40.57 48.88 37.79
CA TYR A 501 -41.78 49.55 37.33
C TYR A 501 -42.69 49.89 38.50
N ARG A 502 -43.44 50.98 38.35
CA ARG A 502 -44.49 51.41 39.26
C ARG A 502 -45.80 51.60 38.51
N LYS A 503 -46.92 51.36 39.17
CA LYS A 503 -48.26 51.71 38.71
C LYS A 503 -49.06 52.26 39.89
N LYS A 504 -49.68 53.43 39.74
CA LYS A 504 -50.64 53.98 40.72
C LYS A 504 -52.05 53.69 40.24
N GLU A 505 -52.87 53.02 41.03
CA GLU A 505 -54.23 52.61 40.62
C GLU A 505 -55.26 53.77 40.74
N PRO A 506 -56.12 54.01 39.71
CA PRO A 506 -56.06 53.44 38.36
C PRO A 506 -55.00 54.13 37.49
N GLY A 507 -54.19 53.35 36.77
CA GLY A 507 -53.11 53.89 35.94
C GLY A 507 -52.30 52.82 35.20
N GLU A 508 -51.29 53.25 34.45
CA GLU A 508 -50.40 52.38 33.66
C GLU A 508 -49.05 52.17 34.36
N TRP A 509 -48.33 51.14 33.93
CA TRP A 509 -46.96 50.90 34.38
C TRP A 509 -45.98 51.95 33.82
N GLU A 510 -45.19 52.55 34.68
CA GLU A 510 -44.07 53.43 34.31
C GLU A 510 -42.74 52.81 34.75
N ASN A 511 -41.69 52.99 33.94
CA ASN A 511 -40.33 52.60 34.31
C ASN A 511 -39.75 53.65 35.26
N LEU A 512 -39.34 53.22 36.46
CA LEU A 512 -38.76 54.10 37.48
C LEU A 512 -37.30 54.48 37.19
N LEU A 513 -36.68 53.80 36.23
CA LEU A 513 -35.30 54.02 35.81
C LEU A 513 -35.29 54.57 34.39
N LYS A 514 -34.19 55.22 34.00
CA LYS A 514 -33.98 55.56 32.58
C LYS A 514 -33.83 54.27 31.77
N PRO A 515 -34.30 54.22 30.50
CA PRO A 515 -34.27 53.02 29.67
C PRO A 515 -32.91 52.29 29.62
N ASP A 516 -31.80 53.05 29.63
CA ASP A 516 -30.44 52.52 29.53
C ASP A 516 -29.71 52.40 30.88
N SER A 517 -30.41 52.62 32.00
CA SER A 517 -29.80 52.55 33.34
C SER A 517 -29.87 51.15 33.93
N LEU A 518 -28.72 50.66 34.38
CA LEU A 518 -28.58 49.40 35.10
C LEU A 518 -28.73 49.63 36.62
N PHE A 519 -29.73 49.01 37.25
CA PHE A 519 -29.89 49.04 38.70
C PHE A 519 -29.39 47.74 39.33
N VAL A 520 -28.31 47.83 40.11
CA VAL A 520 -27.60 46.64 40.62
C VAL A 520 -27.89 46.31 42.08
N LEU A 521 -28.50 47.25 42.81
CA LEU A 521 -28.84 47.07 44.22
C LEU A 521 -30.10 46.21 44.37
N ASN A 522 -30.24 45.58 45.54
CA ASN A 522 -31.43 44.79 45.90
C ASN A 522 -32.42 45.57 46.79
N ARG A 523 -32.32 46.91 46.77
CA ARG A 523 -33.20 47.82 47.50
C ARG A 523 -33.44 49.08 46.68
N TYR A 524 -34.65 49.60 46.70
CA TYR A 524 -35.01 50.85 46.03
C TYR A 524 -35.90 51.71 46.92
N VAL A 525 -35.74 53.04 46.87
CA VAL A 525 -36.56 53.97 47.64
C VAL A 525 -37.30 54.88 46.68
N ASP A 526 -38.62 54.73 46.64
CA ASP A 526 -39.50 55.60 45.88
C ASP A 526 -40.04 56.71 46.77
N LYS A 527 -39.90 57.97 46.32
CA LYS A 527 -40.13 59.16 47.15
C LYS A 527 -41.13 60.10 46.51
N GLY A 528 -41.74 60.95 47.34
CA GLY A 528 -42.67 61.99 46.87
C GLY A 528 -44.03 61.42 46.47
N LEU A 529 -44.43 60.32 47.10
CA LEU A 529 -45.67 59.61 46.78
C LEU A 529 -46.86 60.23 47.50
N GLU A 530 -47.99 60.30 46.80
CA GLU A 530 -49.27 60.68 47.37
C GLU A 530 -50.00 59.47 47.96
N PRO A 531 -50.95 59.66 48.90
CA PRO A 531 -51.83 58.58 49.35
C PRO A 531 -52.54 57.88 48.18
N GLY A 532 -52.58 56.56 48.22
CA GLY A 532 -53.14 55.73 47.14
C GLY A 532 -52.61 54.30 47.14
N GLU A 533 -53.09 53.51 46.18
CA GLU A 533 -52.63 52.16 45.92
C GLU A 533 -51.58 52.17 44.81
N TYR A 534 -50.43 51.56 45.11
CA TYR A 534 -49.32 51.41 44.18
C TYR A 534 -49.01 49.93 43.98
N GLU A 535 -48.67 49.56 42.76
CA GLU A 535 -48.06 48.27 42.43
C GLU A 535 -46.62 48.51 41.97
N TYR A 536 -45.70 47.68 42.44
CA TYR A 536 -44.31 47.68 41.98
C TYR A 536 -43.99 46.34 41.34
N LYS A 537 -43.26 46.38 40.22
CA LYS A 537 -42.79 45.19 39.51
C LYS A 537 -41.28 45.24 39.32
N ILE A 538 -40.58 44.23 39.80
CA ILE A 538 -39.12 44.12 39.72
C ILE A 538 -38.78 42.97 38.77
N CYS A 539 -38.16 43.28 37.63
CA CYS A 539 -37.72 42.31 36.62
C CYS A 539 -36.20 42.16 36.66
N PRO A 540 -35.63 40.94 36.74
CA PRO A 540 -34.20 40.76 36.55
C PRO A 540 -33.77 41.01 35.11
N LEU A 541 -32.51 41.44 34.93
CA LEU A 541 -31.87 41.69 33.64
C LEU A 541 -30.69 40.73 33.47
N ASP A 542 -30.62 40.05 32.32
CA ASP A 542 -29.43 39.26 31.97
C ASP A 542 -28.29 40.13 31.42
N PHE A 543 -27.13 39.52 31.17
CA PHE A 543 -25.94 40.15 30.58
C PHE A 543 -26.17 40.81 29.20
N MET A 544 -27.29 40.51 28.52
CA MET A 544 -27.73 41.14 27.28
C MET A 544 -28.81 42.22 27.51
N PHE A 545 -29.07 42.59 28.77
CA PHE A 545 -30.11 43.51 29.21
C PHE A 545 -31.54 43.10 28.83
N ARG A 546 -31.78 41.80 28.59
CA ARG A 546 -33.12 41.26 28.37
C ARG A 546 -33.84 41.11 29.71
N GLU A 547 -35.14 41.39 29.72
CA GLU A 547 -35.98 41.31 30.93
C GLU A 547 -36.53 39.91 31.17
N GLY A 548 -36.42 39.46 32.42
CA GLY A 548 -37.12 38.31 32.94
C GLY A 548 -38.52 38.57 33.44
N ALA A 549 -39.18 37.51 33.90
CA ALA A 549 -40.46 37.62 34.59
C ALA A 549 -40.31 38.48 35.85
N GLY A 550 -41.21 39.46 36.00
CA GLY A 550 -41.19 40.38 37.13
C GLY A 550 -41.99 39.88 38.33
N SER A 551 -41.48 40.13 39.53
CA SER A 551 -42.25 39.94 40.78
C SER A 551 -43.02 41.21 41.11
N VAL A 552 -44.30 41.07 41.47
CA VAL A 552 -45.20 42.19 41.75
C VAL A 552 -45.56 42.26 43.23
N ILE A 553 -45.56 43.46 43.81
CA ILE A 553 -46.08 43.74 45.15
C ILE A 553 -47.03 44.92 45.12
N LYS A 554 -48.10 44.86 45.94
CA LYS A 554 -49.07 45.96 46.10
C LYS A 554 -48.86 46.64 47.44
N VAL A 555 -48.84 47.97 47.43
CA VAL A 555 -48.56 48.79 48.60
C VAL A 555 -49.61 49.90 48.70
N ASN A 556 -50.17 50.12 49.89
CA ASN A 556 -51.16 51.16 50.15
C ASN A 556 -50.58 52.24 51.07
N ILE A 557 -50.58 53.50 50.62
CA ILE A 557 -50.23 54.65 51.46
C ILE A 557 -51.52 55.23 52.05
N GLN A 558 -51.69 55.10 53.37
CA GLN A 558 -52.87 55.61 54.06
C GLN A 558 -52.84 57.13 54.26
N GLN A 559 -54.01 57.75 54.15
CA GLN A 559 -54.20 59.18 54.41
C GLN A 559 -54.29 59.47 55.92
N LYS A 560 -53.21 60.00 56.51
CA LYS A 560 -53.13 60.42 57.93
C LYS A 560 -54.29 61.38 58.34
N SER A 561 -55.06 61.05 59.38
CA SER A 561 -56.08 61.95 59.95
C SER A 561 -55.42 63.11 60.70
N ARG A 562 -55.89 64.35 60.47
CA ARG A 562 -55.19 65.58 60.90
C ARG A 562 -55.73 66.23 62.18
N PHE A 563 -56.81 65.72 62.78
CA PHE A 563 -57.52 66.44 63.86
C PHE A 563 -57.95 65.53 65.03
N THR A 564 -58.06 66.13 66.22
CA THR A 564 -58.70 65.58 67.43
C THR A 564 -59.96 66.39 67.76
N GLY A 565 -60.91 65.79 68.47
CA GLY A 565 -62.16 66.43 68.87
C GLY A 565 -61.96 67.52 69.94
N PRO A 566 -62.89 68.46 70.08
CA PRO A 566 -62.79 69.53 71.06
C PRO A 566 -62.97 69.02 72.49
N ASP A 567 -62.38 69.76 73.41
CA ASP A 567 -62.73 69.70 74.83
C ASP A 567 -64.19 70.14 75.04
N LEU A 568 -64.77 69.79 76.19
CA LEU A 568 -66.14 70.13 76.54
C LEU A 568 -66.28 70.48 78.01
N VAL A 569 -67.27 71.32 78.31
CA VAL A 569 -67.66 71.70 79.66
C VAL A 569 -69.04 71.12 79.97
N LEU A 570 -69.19 70.51 81.14
CA LEU A 570 -70.43 69.91 81.61
C LEU A 570 -71.02 70.72 82.77
N THR A 571 -72.32 71.02 82.71
CA THR A 571 -73.06 71.73 83.78
C THR A 571 -74.35 70.98 84.11
N ALA A 572 -74.62 70.70 85.39
CA ALA A 572 -75.88 70.10 85.81
C ALA A 572 -76.99 71.18 85.88
N THR A 573 -78.14 70.89 85.29
CA THR A 573 -79.33 71.77 85.27
C THR A 573 -80.55 71.03 85.83
N ASP A 574 -81.66 71.72 86.05
CA ASP A 574 -82.93 71.10 86.43
C ASP A 574 -83.47 70.10 85.37
N LYS A 575 -83.03 70.24 84.11
CA LYS A 575 -83.52 69.48 82.94
C LYS A 575 -82.56 68.41 82.42
N GLY A 576 -81.34 68.31 82.94
CA GLY A 576 -80.32 67.34 82.50
C GLY A 576 -78.88 67.86 82.64
N ILE A 577 -77.90 67.14 82.07
CA ILE A 577 -76.52 67.65 81.93
C ILE A 577 -76.42 68.46 80.65
N GLN A 578 -76.08 69.74 80.76
CA GLN A 578 -75.72 70.60 79.62
C GLN A 578 -74.25 70.35 79.23
N ILE A 579 -74.03 70.12 77.94
CA ILE A 579 -72.74 69.85 77.30
C ILE A 579 -72.43 71.03 76.40
N LYS A 580 -71.32 71.72 76.68
CA LYS A 580 -70.85 72.86 75.91
C LYS A 580 -69.50 72.52 75.28
N PRO A 581 -69.42 72.29 73.96
CA PRO A 581 -68.16 72.13 73.26
C PRO A 581 -67.31 73.41 73.38
N SER A 582 -66.00 73.28 73.53
CA SER A 582 -65.07 74.40 73.39
C SER A 582 -65.09 74.92 71.95
N LYS A 583 -64.96 76.24 71.78
CA LYS A 583 -64.90 76.85 70.43
C LYS A 583 -63.67 76.30 69.68
N ILE A 584 -63.90 75.80 68.47
CA ILE A 584 -62.84 75.33 67.58
C ILE A 584 -62.59 76.32 66.44
N ALA A 585 -61.31 76.51 66.10
CA ALA A 585 -60.88 77.29 64.95
C ALA A 585 -60.58 76.40 63.72
N ILE A 586 -61.11 75.18 63.69
CA ILE A 586 -60.87 74.19 62.63
C ILE A 586 -61.85 74.46 61.48
N LYS A 587 -61.32 74.79 60.30
CA LYS A 587 -62.11 74.95 59.07
C LYS A 587 -62.52 73.57 58.51
N ASN A 588 -63.64 73.52 57.78
CA ASN A 588 -64.17 72.32 57.11
C ASN A 588 -64.75 71.21 58.02
N VAL A 589 -65.16 71.55 59.24
CA VAL A 589 -65.90 70.64 60.13
C VAL A 589 -67.40 70.82 59.93
N LYS A 590 -68.11 69.70 59.76
CA LYS A 590 -69.57 69.65 59.56
C LYS A 590 -70.34 69.54 60.88
N ALA A 591 -69.91 68.65 61.78
CA ALA A 591 -70.69 68.28 62.95
C ALA A 591 -69.85 67.81 64.16
N TYR A 592 -70.46 67.92 65.34
CA TYR A 592 -70.05 67.26 66.58
C TYR A 592 -70.83 65.96 66.76
N LYS A 593 -70.12 64.84 66.93
CA LYS A 593 -70.69 63.59 67.44
C LYS A 593 -70.40 63.47 68.93
N ILE A 594 -71.45 63.49 69.74
CA ILE A 594 -71.35 63.43 71.21
C ILE A 594 -71.57 61.99 71.67
N PHE A 595 -70.61 61.50 72.46
CA PHE A 595 -70.67 60.18 73.08
C PHE A 595 -70.82 60.32 74.60
N LYS A 596 -71.52 59.35 75.21
CA LYS A 596 -71.65 59.20 76.66
C LYS A 596 -71.38 57.79 77.10
N TYR A 597 -70.76 57.67 78.27
CA TYR A 597 -70.68 56.40 78.97
C TYR A 597 -70.59 56.57 80.49
N GLN A 598 -70.56 55.44 81.18
CA GLN A 598 -70.19 55.35 82.60
C GLN A 598 -68.91 54.52 82.66
N ARG A 599 -68.00 54.85 83.58
CA ARG A 599 -66.72 54.15 83.70
C ARG A 599 -66.93 52.63 83.75
N GLY A 600 -66.18 51.88 82.93
CA GLY A 600 -66.32 50.43 82.78
C GLY A 600 -67.37 49.98 81.74
N LYS A 601 -67.97 50.89 80.96
CA LYS A 601 -68.87 50.58 79.83
C LYS A 601 -68.40 51.29 78.56
N ASP A 602 -68.75 50.75 77.40
CA ASP A 602 -68.41 51.38 76.12
C ASP A 602 -69.13 52.72 75.89
N PRO A 603 -68.44 53.69 75.25
CA PRO A 603 -69.02 54.92 74.70
C PRO A 603 -70.24 54.67 73.82
N LYS A 604 -71.38 55.26 74.19
CA LYS A 604 -72.59 55.25 73.35
C LYS A 604 -72.76 56.60 72.68
N PHE A 605 -72.94 56.56 71.36
CA PHE A 605 -73.37 57.73 70.60
C PHE A 605 -74.71 58.22 71.13
N ILE A 606 -74.82 59.52 71.41
CA ILE A 606 -76.06 60.13 71.88
C ILE A 606 -76.69 60.99 70.80
N LYS A 607 -75.87 61.84 70.16
CA LYS A 607 -76.38 62.83 69.21
C LYS A 607 -75.27 63.35 68.31
N GLU A 608 -75.65 63.63 67.06
CA GLU A 608 -74.86 64.42 66.11
C GLU A 608 -75.51 65.79 65.98
N LEU A 609 -74.70 66.84 66.03
CA LEU A 609 -75.14 68.23 66.05
C LEU A 609 -74.28 69.06 65.10
N PRO A 610 -74.85 70.06 64.40
CA PRO A 610 -74.06 70.99 63.60
C PRO A 610 -72.95 71.64 64.43
N VAL A 611 -71.78 71.89 63.84
CA VAL A 611 -70.62 72.50 64.53
C VAL A 611 -70.92 73.90 65.12
N SER A 612 -71.95 74.57 64.62
CA SER A 612 -72.47 75.85 65.14
C SER A 612 -73.24 75.71 66.46
N THR A 613 -73.48 74.49 66.95
CA THR A 613 -74.24 74.26 68.18
C THR A 613 -73.44 74.71 69.40
N GLU A 614 -73.97 75.70 70.13
CA GLU A 614 -73.29 76.23 71.32
C GLU A 614 -73.42 75.32 72.55
N SER A 615 -74.55 74.63 72.72
CA SER A 615 -74.71 73.65 73.80
C SER A 615 -75.82 72.64 73.52
N TYR A 616 -75.77 71.51 74.22
CA TYR A 616 -76.77 70.43 74.14
C TYR A 616 -77.10 69.91 75.54
N ILE A 617 -78.39 69.69 75.84
CA ILE A 617 -78.80 69.13 77.13
C ILE A 617 -79.15 67.65 76.96
N ASP A 618 -78.37 66.78 77.59
CA ASP A 618 -78.69 65.37 77.72
C ASP A 618 -79.71 65.18 78.85
N LYS A 619 -80.98 64.99 78.46
CA LYS A 619 -82.10 64.74 79.38
C LYS A 619 -82.16 63.29 79.88
N LYS A 620 -81.42 62.37 79.27
CA LYS A 620 -81.44 60.93 79.60
C LYS A 620 -80.37 60.60 80.65
N VAL A 621 -80.45 61.29 81.79
CA VAL A 621 -79.54 61.16 82.94
C VAL A 621 -80.35 60.92 84.22
N LYS A 622 -79.79 60.16 85.18
CA LYS A 622 -80.44 59.86 86.47
C LYS A 622 -79.67 60.52 87.61
N LYS A 623 -80.39 61.13 88.57
CA LYS A 623 -79.79 61.75 89.76
C LYS A 623 -78.89 60.77 90.51
N GLY A 624 -77.74 61.24 90.98
CA GLY A 624 -76.72 60.49 91.69
C GLY A 624 -75.73 59.70 90.81
N LYS A 625 -75.89 59.66 89.48
CA LYS A 625 -75.01 58.89 88.57
C LYS A 625 -73.94 59.76 87.92
N LEU A 626 -72.71 59.23 87.86
CA LEU A 626 -71.58 59.82 87.12
C LEU A 626 -71.61 59.39 85.64
N TYR A 627 -71.53 60.36 84.75
CA TYR A 627 -71.46 60.18 83.30
C TYR A 627 -70.22 60.87 82.75
N PHE A 628 -69.60 60.24 81.76
CA PHE A 628 -68.46 60.78 81.00
C PHE A 628 -68.90 61.05 79.57
N TYR A 629 -68.42 62.17 79.01
CA TYR A 629 -68.70 62.58 77.65
C TYR A 629 -67.41 62.94 76.93
N PHE A 630 -67.38 62.72 75.61
CA PHE A 630 -66.36 63.27 74.70
C PHE A 630 -66.99 63.55 73.33
N ILE A 631 -66.29 64.31 72.51
CA ILE A 631 -66.74 64.73 71.18
C ILE A 631 -65.78 64.22 70.11
N ILE A 632 -66.34 63.75 69.00
CA ILE A 632 -65.62 63.52 67.74
C ILE A 632 -66.13 64.54 66.72
N LEU A 633 -65.23 65.06 65.89
CA LEU A 633 -65.57 65.93 64.76
C LEU A 633 -65.76 65.11 63.51
N THR A 634 -66.76 65.47 62.72
CA THR A 634 -66.92 64.96 61.35
C THR A 634 -66.67 66.11 60.39
N ASP A 635 -65.77 65.93 59.43
CA ASP A 635 -65.51 66.93 58.39
C ASP A 635 -66.56 66.92 57.26
N ASN A 636 -66.45 67.85 56.32
CA ASN A 636 -67.35 67.95 55.17
C ASN A 636 -67.29 66.74 54.22
N GLN A 637 -66.26 65.90 54.31
CA GLN A 637 -66.09 64.66 53.54
C GLN A 637 -66.54 63.41 54.32
N GLY A 638 -67.04 63.57 55.54
CA GLY A 638 -67.50 62.47 56.39
C GLY A 638 -66.39 61.78 57.19
N LYS A 639 -65.16 62.33 57.19
CA LYS A 639 -64.03 61.76 57.95
C LYS A 639 -64.09 62.19 59.41
N GLU A 640 -63.81 61.25 60.30
CA GLU A 640 -63.84 61.46 61.74
C GLU A 640 -62.47 61.84 62.32
N SER A 641 -62.47 62.73 63.31
CA SER A 641 -61.30 63.06 64.12
C SER A 641 -61.01 61.96 65.15
N LEU A 642 -59.84 62.01 65.78
CA LEU A 642 -59.66 61.31 67.05
C LEU A 642 -60.63 61.87 68.12
N PRO A 643 -61.01 61.10 69.16
CA PRO A 643 -61.81 61.61 70.28
C PRO A 643 -61.15 62.80 70.97
N GLY A 644 -61.95 63.81 71.32
CA GLY A 644 -61.52 64.91 72.20
C GLY A 644 -61.38 64.46 73.66
N ARG A 645 -60.86 65.36 74.50
CA ARG A 645 -60.68 65.05 75.92
C ARG A 645 -62.03 64.77 76.59
N GLU A 646 -62.09 63.70 77.36
CA GLU A 646 -63.29 63.38 78.14
C GLU A 646 -63.48 64.32 79.33
N ALA A 647 -64.74 64.60 79.68
CA ALA A 647 -65.11 65.22 80.93
C ALA A 647 -66.24 64.44 81.60
N GLY A 648 -66.22 64.38 82.93
CA GLY A 648 -67.19 63.63 83.74
C GLY A 648 -67.95 64.52 84.71
N LEU A 649 -69.26 64.30 84.84
CA LEU A 649 -70.11 65.03 85.78
C LEU A 649 -71.15 64.09 86.42
N ARG A 650 -71.38 64.24 87.72
CA ARG A 650 -72.46 63.56 88.45
C ARG A 650 -73.72 64.43 88.38
N TYR A 651 -74.81 63.89 87.82
CA TYR A 651 -76.11 64.58 87.72
C TYR A 651 -76.93 64.48 88.99
#